data_AF-A0A9P6HLY4-F1
#
_entry.id   AF-A0A9P6HLY4-F1
#
_cell.length_a   1.000
_cell.length_b   1.000
_cell.length_c   1.000
_cell.angle_alpha   90.00
_cell.angle_beta   90.00
_cell.angle_gamma   90.00
#
_symmetry.space_group_name_H-M   'P 1'
#
loop_
_entity.id
_entity.type
_entity.pdbx_description
1 polymer ?
#
loop_
_entity_poly.entity_id
_entity_poly.type
_entity_poly.pdbx_seq_one_letter_code
_entity_poly.pdbx_strand_id
1 'polypeptide(L)'
;MARPPQNCKSKPKYADGDVVHPYCSKRCASSARSNRPTAHRTKSAVPLCRIPGCSSRVYVGRSGGTGHYCSKAHLRLGTHGCICCRKASAIGPTCFCQSCGDEVFSVAPMIIEVPKDHERYKGVESQFRKKWQHNNNCPEVRAIYKIVGTAESLEKYEQYINKIEAKGNYASQGKTRGNENRRWHGTTRECNIGDKGVMEFCSDPSCSLCCIMKFSFDLTYSENAGMFGGGIYTTSTSSKSDQFSFNSCASGWKPMLLNRVVVGKGYRMTTPDAELTGPPAGYDSVLAEASDSGLNYDELVVYDNDAIRPSYLVMSTIFFVSITTNLCVKHWTQRFRKRAKVYPYCGRTCAKLAAKKKLVEEARLKVHNRPAPPNPPIHTDSHQARSEHGCVFCRAAPMSNASVLCQPCLDVAPDMAGILKVPEDHRNYKGVEKQFKQSWRHETVCPEVKAIYKIVVTNAIMGPYQEYLESVEAQWGFVAQGKPRGNENRRWHGTRRKCTLGDPGNEALCADPGCSLCCIIRESFDIKYYKMATSWGRFGRGIYTSSTSSKCNDYSMNMGAESEWKTLLLNTVIVGNGKKLINDDISLTGPPPGFDSILAEVVPGGALNYDELVVYKNEAIRPSYLVVYSGAPTPECPRARLGEPESSLSGVCLEITE
;
A
#
# COMPACT_ATOMS: atom_id res chain seq x y z
N MET A 1 -21.15 -65.59 -4.21
CA MET A 1 -19.78 -66.10 -3.97
C MET A 1 -18.78 -65.05 -4.44
N ALA A 2 -17.89 -64.60 -3.55
CA ALA A 2 -16.89 -63.56 -3.81
C ALA A 2 -15.46 -64.13 -3.74
N ARG A 3 -14.55 -63.52 -4.53
CA ARG A 3 -13.08 -63.66 -4.70
C ARG A 3 -12.59 -64.45 -5.94
N PRO A 4 -11.42 -64.09 -6.54
CA PRO A 4 -10.94 -62.77 -7.00
C PRO A 4 -10.38 -62.86 -8.47
N PRO A 5 -9.69 -61.83 -9.03
CA PRO A 5 -8.24 -61.87 -8.87
C PRO A 5 -7.60 -60.51 -8.58
N GLN A 6 -6.98 -60.43 -7.40
CA GLN A 6 -5.65 -59.83 -7.30
C GLN A 6 -4.71 -60.60 -8.23
N ASN A 7 -3.93 -59.89 -9.04
CA ASN A 7 -2.73 -60.33 -9.76
C ASN A 7 -2.62 -61.85 -9.97
N CYS A 8 -2.98 -62.33 -11.16
CA CYS A 8 -2.78 -63.70 -11.62
C CYS A 8 -1.42 -64.28 -11.16
N LYS A 9 -1.42 -65.12 -10.12
CA LYS A 9 -0.20 -65.75 -9.55
C LYS A 9 0.17 -67.07 -10.24
N SER A 10 -0.44 -67.41 -11.38
CA SER A 10 -0.22 -68.69 -12.07
C SER A 10 0.86 -68.64 -13.15
N LYS A 11 1.36 -67.45 -13.53
CA LYS A 11 2.43 -67.27 -14.52
C LYS A 11 3.37 -66.12 -14.13
N PRO A 12 4.68 -66.20 -14.46
CA PRO A 12 5.61 -65.10 -14.25
C PRO A 12 5.19 -63.86 -15.06
N LYS A 13 5.67 -62.69 -14.62
CA LYS A 13 5.43 -61.40 -15.28
C LYS A 13 5.95 -61.45 -16.71
N TYR A 14 5.19 -60.87 -17.64
CA TYR A 14 5.57 -60.87 -19.06
C TYR A 14 6.78 -59.94 -19.26
N ALA A 15 7.87 -60.50 -19.80
CA ALA A 15 9.08 -59.75 -20.15
C ALA A 15 9.16 -59.60 -21.66
N ASP A 16 9.43 -58.37 -22.11
CA ASP A 16 9.65 -58.02 -23.51
C ASP A 16 10.99 -57.28 -23.59
N GLY A 17 12.05 -58.01 -23.95
CA GLY A 17 13.43 -57.55 -23.80
C GLY A 17 13.75 -57.19 -22.34
N ASP A 18 14.31 -55.99 -22.12
CA ASP A 18 14.71 -55.51 -20.79
C ASP A 18 13.52 -54.96 -19.95
N VAL A 19 12.30 -55.00 -20.50
CA VAL A 19 11.11 -54.43 -19.85
C VAL A 19 10.22 -55.54 -19.29
N VAL A 20 10.12 -55.60 -17.96
CA VAL A 20 9.22 -56.53 -17.26
C VAL A 20 7.89 -55.83 -16.94
N HIS A 21 6.82 -56.29 -17.57
CA HIS A 21 5.49 -55.72 -17.39
C HIS A 21 4.83 -56.22 -16.09
N PRO A 22 4.02 -55.38 -15.40
CA PRO A 22 3.38 -55.77 -14.13
C PRO A 22 2.27 -56.84 -14.26
N TYR A 23 1.96 -57.28 -15.48
CA TYR A 23 0.92 -58.27 -15.78
C TYR A 23 1.50 -59.45 -16.58
N CYS A 24 0.93 -60.65 -16.42
CA CYS A 24 1.44 -61.86 -17.06
C CYS A 24 0.96 -62.06 -18.52
N SER A 25 0.05 -61.22 -19.04
CA SER A 25 -0.41 -61.28 -20.45
C SER A 25 -1.16 -60.00 -20.88
N LYS A 26 -1.30 -59.79 -22.19
CA LYS A 26 -2.15 -58.72 -22.78
C LYS A 26 -3.62 -58.82 -22.34
N ARG A 27 -4.11 -60.04 -22.08
CA ARG A 27 -5.47 -60.29 -21.59
C ARG A 27 -5.65 -59.85 -20.14
N CYS A 28 -4.65 -60.10 -19.27
CA CYS A 28 -4.64 -59.61 -17.89
C CYS A 28 -4.48 -58.08 -17.83
N ALA A 29 -3.71 -57.48 -18.73
CA ALA A 29 -3.60 -56.02 -18.84
C ALA A 29 -4.94 -55.37 -19.26
N SER A 30 -5.69 -56.02 -20.16
CA SER A 30 -7.01 -55.54 -20.60
C SER A 30 -8.07 -55.69 -19.51
N SER A 31 -8.05 -56.80 -18.78
CA SER A 31 -8.98 -57.04 -17.66
C SER A 31 -8.76 -56.09 -16.48
N ALA A 32 -7.52 -55.63 -16.25
CA ALA A 32 -7.22 -54.61 -15.24
C ALA A 32 -7.71 -53.21 -15.66
N ARG A 33 -7.78 -52.93 -16.97
CA ARG A 33 -8.33 -51.67 -17.51
C ARG A 33 -9.86 -51.63 -17.43
N SER A 34 -10.54 -52.77 -17.57
CA SER A 34 -12.00 -52.87 -17.48
C SER A 34 -12.55 -52.89 -16.05
N ASN A 35 -11.71 -53.13 -15.03
CA ASN A 35 -12.10 -53.17 -13.61
C ASN A 35 -11.70 -51.92 -12.81
N ARG A 36 -11.40 -50.79 -13.48
CA ARG A 36 -11.38 -49.50 -12.77
C ARG A 36 -12.81 -49.23 -12.27
N PRO A 37 -13.02 -48.85 -10.99
CA PRO A 37 -14.32 -48.42 -10.53
C PRO A 37 -14.74 -47.28 -11.47
N THR A 38 -15.88 -47.47 -12.14
CA THR A 38 -16.54 -46.39 -12.86
C THR A 38 -16.72 -45.26 -11.86
N ALA A 39 -15.95 -44.18 -12.01
CA ALA A 39 -16.27 -42.94 -11.36
C ALA A 39 -17.74 -42.67 -11.66
N HIS A 40 -18.57 -42.58 -10.63
CA HIS A 40 -19.92 -42.08 -10.76
C HIS A 40 -19.83 -40.79 -11.59
N ARG A 41 -20.35 -40.83 -12.83
CA ARG A 41 -20.69 -39.62 -13.57
C ARG A 41 -21.77 -38.96 -12.75
N THR A 42 -21.38 -38.06 -11.86
CA THR A 42 -22.30 -37.04 -11.38
C THR A 42 -22.82 -36.35 -12.64
N LYS A 43 -24.12 -36.45 -12.90
CA LYS A 43 -24.76 -35.61 -13.92
C LYS A 43 -24.44 -34.17 -13.48
N SER A 44 -23.53 -33.48 -14.18
CA SER A 44 -23.27 -32.06 -13.91
C SER A 44 -24.62 -31.35 -13.94
N ALA A 45 -25.03 -30.81 -12.80
CA ALA A 45 -26.28 -30.09 -12.69
C ALA A 45 -26.26 -28.96 -13.73
N VAL A 46 -27.26 -28.94 -14.62
CA VAL A 46 -27.41 -27.84 -15.58
C VAL A 46 -27.56 -26.55 -14.77
N PRO A 47 -26.77 -25.49 -15.05
CA PRO A 47 -26.85 -24.25 -14.29
C PRO A 47 -28.26 -23.66 -14.30
N LEU A 48 -28.66 -23.02 -13.20
CA LEU A 48 -29.93 -22.29 -13.11
C LEU A 48 -29.81 -20.88 -13.68
N CYS A 49 -30.95 -20.32 -14.07
CA CYS A 49 -31.07 -18.95 -14.54
C CYS A 49 -30.62 -17.94 -13.46
N ARG A 50 -29.81 -16.95 -13.85
CA ARG A 50 -29.31 -15.90 -12.93
C ARG A 50 -30.31 -14.80 -12.56
N ILE A 51 -31.58 -14.92 -12.96
CA ILE A 51 -32.62 -13.95 -12.55
C ILE A 51 -33.09 -14.32 -11.14
N PRO A 52 -33.08 -13.38 -10.18
CA PRO A 52 -33.59 -13.62 -8.84
C PRO A 52 -35.01 -14.18 -8.85
N GLY A 53 -35.24 -15.30 -8.16
CA GLY A 53 -36.53 -15.98 -8.09
C GLY A 53 -36.85 -16.92 -9.26
N CYS A 54 -35.98 -17.05 -10.26
CA CYS A 54 -36.17 -17.99 -11.36
C CYS A 54 -35.47 -19.34 -11.11
N SER A 55 -36.26 -20.42 -11.04
CA SER A 55 -35.77 -21.80 -10.89
C SER A 55 -35.57 -22.55 -12.23
N SER A 56 -35.77 -21.86 -13.36
CA SER A 56 -35.59 -22.47 -14.69
C SER A 56 -34.11 -22.73 -15.01
N ARG A 57 -33.84 -23.80 -15.75
CA ARG A 57 -32.50 -24.12 -16.25
C ARG A 57 -32.07 -23.13 -17.34
N VAL A 58 -30.77 -22.87 -17.45
CA VAL A 58 -30.24 -22.02 -18.53
C VAL A 58 -30.52 -22.63 -19.90
N TYR A 59 -30.75 -21.75 -20.89
CA TYR A 59 -30.90 -22.19 -22.27
C TYR A 59 -29.57 -22.75 -22.79
N VAL A 60 -29.61 -23.96 -23.36
CA VAL A 60 -28.47 -24.64 -23.99
C VAL A 60 -28.67 -24.57 -25.50
N GLY A 61 -27.78 -23.87 -26.20
CA GLY A 61 -27.82 -23.82 -27.67
C GLY A 61 -27.46 -25.18 -28.29
N ARG A 62 -27.82 -25.40 -29.56
CA ARG A 62 -27.50 -26.63 -30.33
C ARG A 62 -26.00 -26.98 -30.35
N SER A 63 -25.12 -26.01 -30.12
CA SER A 63 -23.66 -26.16 -30.06
C SER A 63 -23.09 -26.44 -28.66
N GLY A 64 -23.93 -26.68 -27.65
CA GLY A 64 -23.48 -27.06 -26.30
C GLY A 64 -23.01 -25.91 -25.40
N GLY A 65 -23.06 -24.66 -25.87
CA GLY A 65 -22.81 -23.49 -25.02
C GLY A 65 -23.96 -23.24 -24.04
N THR A 66 -23.68 -23.19 -22.73
CA THR A 66 -24.64 -22.83 -21.70
C THR A 66 -24.65 -21.31 -21.50
N GLY A 67 -25.77 -20.64 -21.79
CA GLY A 67 -25.96 -19.24 -21.42
C GLY A 67 -26.11 -19.04 -19.90
N HIS A 68 -26.35 -17.81 -19.46
CA HIS A 68 -26.63 -17.50 -18.04
C HIS A 68 -28.13 -17.40 -17.72
N TYR A 69 -28.99 -17.48 -18.72
CA TYR A 69 -30.42 -17.21 -18.62
C TYR A 69 -31.25 -18.27 -19.34
N CYS A 70 -32.47 -18.51 -18.87
CA CYS A 70 -33.38 -19.50 -19.45
C CYS A 70 -34.08 -19.02 -20.72
N SER A 71 -34.11 -17.70 -21.01
CA SER A 71 -34.81 -17.12 -22.15
C SER A 71 -34.15 -15.81 -22.62
N LYS A 72 -34.50 -15.36 -23.83
CA LYS A 72 -34.10 -14.02 -24.34
C LYS A 72 -34.66 -12.89 -23.46
N ALA A 73 -35.84 -13.07 -22.88
CA ALA A 73 -36.43 -12.09 -21.97
C ALA A 73 -35.60 -11.96 -20.68
N HIS A 74 -35.21 -13.09 -20.07
CA HIS A 74 -34.37 -13.08 -18.87
C HIS A 74 -32.94 -12.61 -19.16
N LEU A 75 -32.43 -12.86 -20.38
CA LEU A 75 -31.18 -12.24 -20.83
C LEU A 75 -31.32 -10.72 -20.85
N ARG A 76 -32.32 -10.16 -21.54
CA ARG A 76 -32.56 -8.71 -21.60
C ARG A 76 -32.73 -8.11 -20.20
N LEU A 77 -33.52 -8.76 -19.36
CA LEU A 77 -33.77 -8.30 -18.00
C LEU A 77 -32.50 -8.35 -17.13
N GLY A 78 -31.68 -9.39 -17.27
CA GLY A 78 -30.43 -9.52 -16.53
C GLY A 78 -29.33 -8.57 -17.00
N THR A 79 -29.31 -8.21 -18.30
CA THR A 79 -28.26 -7.37 -18.88
C THR A 79 -28.62 -5.88 -18.98
N HIS A 80 -29.91 -5.52 -19.02
CA HIS A 80 -30.39 -4.13 -19.18
C HIS A 80 -31.41 -3.70 -18.11
N GLY A 81 -31.90 -4.60 -17.27
CA GLY A 81 -32.89 -4.29 -16.25
C GLY A 81 -32.31 -3.52 -15.06
N CYS A 82 -33.15 -3.29 -14.06
CA CYS A 82 -32.73 -2.68 -12.81
C CYS A 82 -31.59 -3.48 -12.16
N ILE A 83 -30.50 -2.80 -11.78
CA ILE A 83 -29.33 -3.47 -11.18
C ILE A 83 -29.62 -4.02 -9.78
N CYS A 84 -30.59 -3.46 -9.04
CA CYS A 84 -30.99 -3.95 -7.72
C CYS A 84 -31.86 -5.20 -7.81
N CYS A 85 -33.03 -5.10 -8.44
CA CYS A 85 -34.00 -6.20 -8.40
C CYS A 85 -33.88 -7.18 -9.57
N ARG A 86 -33.39 -6.73 -10.74
CA ARG A 86 -33.46 -7.47 -12.01
C ARG A 86 -34.85 -8.03 -12.32
N LYS A 87 -35.90 -7.31 -11.91
CA LYS A 87 -37.31 -7.67 -12.12
C LYS A 87 -38.04 -6.72 -13.06
N ALA A 88 -37.55 -5.49 -13.20
CA ALA A 88 -38.12 -4.46 -14.05
C ALA A 88 -37.04 -3.76 -14.88
N SER A 89 -37.47 -3.05 -15.93
CA SER A 89 -36.58 -2.20 -16.73
C SER A 89 -35.98 -1.07 -15.89
N ALA A 90 -34.74 -0.72 -16.17
CA ALA A 90 -34.13 0.48 -15.60
C ALA A 90 -34.70 1.75 -16.27
N ILE A 91 -34.83 2.83 -15.49
CA ILE A 91 -35.30 4.13 -15.96
C ILE A 91 -34.08 4.97 -16.35
N GLY A 92 -33.94 5.26 -17.63
CA GLY A 92 -32.92 6.17 -18.16
C GLY A 92 -31.50 5.90 -17.61
N PRO A 93 -30.76 6.92 -17.15
CA PRO A 93 -29.40 6.78 -16.66
C PRO A 93 -29.27 6.25 -15.22
N THR A 94 -30.37 6.11 -14.47
CA THR A 94 -30.31 5.76 -13.02
C THR A 94 -29.86 4.33 -12.80
N CYS A 95 -30.08 3.43 -13.77
CA CYS A 95 -29.87 1.99 -13.66
C CYS A 95 -30.85 1.27 -12.72
N PHE A 96 -31.90 1.97 -12.24
CA PHE A 96 -32.91 1.43 -11.33
C PHE A 96 -34.31 1.49 -11.94
N CYS A 97 -35.20 0.56 -11.58
CA CYS A 97 -36.63 0.78 -11.80
C CYS A 97 -37.15 1.80 -10.77
N GLN A 98 -38.38 2.31 -10.94
CA GLN A 98 -38.94 3.35 -10.06
C GLN A 98 -38.85 2.98 -8.58
N SER A 99 -39.44 1.84 -8.20
CA SER A 99 -39.49 1.38 -6.80
C SER A 99 -38.11 1.17 -6.18
N CYS A 100 -37.18 0.52 -6.88
CA CYS A 100 -35.81 0.37 -6.36
C CYS A 100 -35.06 1.69 -6.33
N GLY A 101 -35.36 2.61 -7.25
CA GLY A 101 -34.82 3.96 -7.24
C GLY A 101 -35.25 4.68 -5.97
N ASP A 102 -36.56 4.74 -5.71
CA ASP A 102 -37.13 5.40 -4.52
C ASP A 102 -36.51 4.87 -3.22
N GLU A 103 -36.38 3.54 -3.10
CA GLU A 103 -35.75 2.89 -1.94
C GLU A 103 -34.26 3.27 -1.83
N VAL A 104 -33.49 3.10 -2.90
CA VAL A 104 -32.05 3.38 -2.91
C VAL A 104 -31.74 4.86 -2.65
N PHE A 105 -32.54 5.78 -3.19
CA PHE A 105 -32.39 7.21 -2.93
C PHE A 105 -32.77 7.58 -1.48
N SER A 106 -33.68 6.83 -0.84
CA SER A 106 -34.07 7.08 0.55
C SER A 106 -32.97 6.75 1.57
N VAL A 107 -32.05 5.85 1.22
CA VAL A 107 -30.93 5.43 2.09
C VAL A 107 -29.56 5.89 1.57
N ALA A 108 -29.55 6.76 0.56
CA ALA A 108 -28.33 7.36 0.03
C ALA A 108 -27.64 8.27 1.09
N PRO A 109 -26.30 8.43 1.07
CA PRO A 109 -25.38 7.92 0.06
C PRO A 109 -25.05 6.44 0.23
N MET A 110 -24.87 5.72 -0.88
CA MET A 110 -24.43 4.32 -0.88
C MET A 110 -23.75 3.92 -2.19
N ILE A 111 -23.12 2.74 -2.22
CA ILE A 111 -22.66 2.09 -3.45
C ILE A 111 -23.39 0.77 -3.69
N ILE A 112 -23.63 0.46 -4.96
CA ILE A 112 -24.30 -0.78 -5.39
C ILE A 112 -23.44 -1.48 -6.43
N GLU A 113 -23.06 -2.73 -6.19
CA GLU A 113 -22.27 -3.50 -7.14
C GLU A 113 -23.04 -3.66 -8.46
N VAL A 114 -22.42 -3.28 -9.56
CA VAL A 114 -22.95 -3.48 -10.91
C VAL A 114 -22.54 -4.88 -11.37
N PRO A 115 -23.48 -5.78 -11.66
CA PRO A 115 -23.12 -7.14 -12.03
C PRO A 115 -22.35 -7.23 -13.35
N LYS A 116 -21.38 -8.14 -13.44
CA LYS A 116 -20.48 -8.30 -14.60
C LYS A 116 -21.18 -8.58 -15.93
N ASP A 117 -22.33 -9.24 -15.90
CA ASP A 117 -23.12 -9.52 -17.10
C ASP A 117 -23.97 -8.31 -17.56
N HIS A 118 -24.10 -7.26 -16.74
CA HIS A 118 -24.86 -6.07 -17.03
C HIS A 118 -24.17 -5.14 -18.04
N GLU A 119 -24.94 -4.51 -18.93
CA GLU A 119 -24.40 -3.60 -19.95
C GLU A 119 -23.68 -2.38 -19.35
N ARG A 120 -24.13 -1.90 -18.20
CA ARG A 120 -23.45 -0.80 -17.49
C ARG A 120 -22.04 -1.18 -17.06
N TYR A 121 -21.84 -2.41 -16.55
CA TYR A 121 -20.51 -2.91 -16.22
C TYR A 121 -19.64 -2.92 -17.47
N LYS A 122 -20.13 -3.55 -18.56
CA LYS A 122 -19.40 -3.65 -19.83
C LYS A 122 -19.07 -2.29 -20.43
N GLY A 123 -19.98 -1.33 -20.34
CA GLY A 123 -19.78 0.03 -20.85
C GLY A 123 -18.69 0.78 -20.08
N VAL A 124 -18.70 0.70 -18.74
CA VAL A 124 -17.68 1.33 -17.88
C VAL A 124 -16.33 0.63 -18.06
N GLU A 125 -16.29 -0.70 -18.04
CA GLU A 125 -15.07 -1.48 -18.28
C GLU A 125 -14.50 -1.20 -19.68
N SER A 126 -15.33 -1.14 -20.72
CA SER A 126 -14.88 -0.82 -22.07
C SER A 126 -14.29 0.58 -22.14
N GLN A 127 -14.89 1.57 -21.48
CA GLN A 127 -14.34 2.92 -21.42
C GLN A 127 -13.00 2.93 -20.67
N PHE A 128 -12.90 2.22 -19.54
CA PHE A 128 -11.66 2.09 -18.78
C PHE A 128 -10.52 1.54 -19.64
N ARG A 129 -10.78 0.43 -20.36
CA ARG A 129 -9.77 -0.24 -21.19
C ARG A 129 -9.41 0.55 -22.44
N LYS A 130 -10.40 1.13 -23.14
CA LYS A 130 -10.17 1.94 -24.36
C LYS A 130 -9.37 3.21 -24.08
N LYS A 131 -9.51 3.77 -22.87
CA LYS A 131 -8.82 4.98 -22.44
C LYS A 131 -7.55 4.70 -21.62
N TRP A 132 -7.13 3.44 -21.56
CA TRP A 132 -5.84 3.06 -20.99
C TRP A 132 -4.77 3.24 -22.05
N GLN A 133 -4.18 4.44 -22.10
CA GLN A 133 -3.33 4.88 -23.21
C GLN A 133 -1.83 4.88 -22.87
N HIS A 134 -1.46 4.73 -21.60
CA HIS A 134 -0.07 4.56 -21.20
C HIS A 134 0.45 3.19 -21.63
N ASN A 135 1.76 3.09 -21.87
CA ASN A 135 2.44 1.87 -22.34
C ASN A 135 2.62 0.79 -21.25
N ASN A 136 1.73 0.73 -20.26
CA ASN A 136 1.66 -0.31 -19.24
C ASN A 136 0.45 -1.23 -19.48
N ASN A 137 0.47 -2.43 -18.90
CA ASN A 137 -0.65 -3.36 -19.03
C ASN A 137 -1.90 -2.76 -18.40
N CYS A 138 -3.00 -2.73 -19.15
CA CYS A 138 -4.31 -2.30 -18.65
C CYS A 138 -4.82 -3.28 -17.59
N PRO A 139 -5.01 -2.85 -16.32
CA PRO A 139 -5.38 -3.73 -15.22
C PRO A 139 -6.74 -4.37 -15.43
N GLU A 140 -6.91 -5.53 -14.80
CA GLU A 140 -8.17 -6.25 -14.84
C GLU A 140 -9.17 -5.52 -13.93
N VAL A 141 -10.31 -5.12 -14.49
CA VAL A 141 -11.43 -4.61 -13.69
C VAL A 141 -12.06 -5.77 -12.91
N ARG A 142 -11.99 -5.69 -11.58
CA ARG A 142 -12.46 -6.73 -10.66
C ARG A 142 -13.91 -6.51 -10.26
N ALA A 143 -14.28 -5.27 -9.98
CA ALA A 143 -15.62 -4.84 -9.62
C ALA A 143 -15.91 -3.41 -10.11
N ILE A 144 -17.17 -3.11 -10.37
CA ILE A 144 -17.66 -1.77 -10.66
C ILE A 144 -18.86 -1.54 -9.76
N TYR A 145 -18.89 -0.43 -9.04
CA TYR A 145 -20.01 -0.03 -8.22
C TYR A 145 -20.65 1.23 -8.77
N LYS A 146 -21.99 1.25 -8.81
CA LYS A 146 -22.77 2.47 -9.04
C LYS A 146 -22.77 3.27 -7.75
N ILE A 147 -22.31 4.51 -7.82
CA ILE A 147 -22.36 5.45 -6.69
C ILE A 147 -23.71 6.14 -6.72
N VAL A 148 -24.39 6.16 -5.58
CA VAL A 148 -25.66 6.86 -5.40
C VAL A 148 -25.46 7.97 -4.38
N GLY A 149 -25.53 9.21 -4.85
CA GLY A 149 -25.50 10.41 -4.01
C GLY A 149 -26.87 10.73 -3.42
N THR A 150 -26.89 11.65 -2.46
CA THR A 150 -28.11 12.14 -1.82
C THR A 150 -28.99 12.90 -2.81
N ALA A 151 -30.30 12.96 -2.53
CA ALA A 151 -31.26 13.74 -3.34
C ALA A 151 -30.83 15.21 -3.46
N GLU A 152 -30.40 15.83 -2.36
CA GLU A 152 -29.92 17.21 -2.34
C GLU A 152 -28.70 17.41 -3.26
N SER A 153 -27.71 16.52 -3.19
CA SER A 153 -26.52 16.60 -4.04
C SER A 153 -26.87 16.46 -5.53
N LEU A 154 -27.82 15.57 -5.86
CA LEU A 154 -28.28 15.36 -7.24
C LEU A 154 -29.12 16.53 -7.75
N GLU A 155 -29.91 17.16 -6.90
CA GLU A 155 -30.71 18.35 -7.26
C GLU A 155 -29.80 19.53 -7.62
N LYS A 156 -28.79 19.82 -6.80
CA LYS A 156 -27.79 20.87 -7.10
C LYS A 156 -27.08 20.63 -8.44
N TYR A 157 -26.75 19.37 -8.74
CA TYR A 157 -26.16 18.98 -10.02
C TYR A 157 -27.10 19.22 -11.21
N GLU A 158 -28.38 18.86 -11.07
CA GLU A 158 -29.39 19.06 -12.11
C GLU A 158 -29.69 20.55 -12.33
N GLN A 159 -29.71 21.35 -11.25
CA GLN A 159 -29.81 22.81 -11.33
C GLN A 159 -28.60 23.40 -12.09
N TYR A 160 -27.39 22.93 -11.83
CA TYR A 160 -26.20 23.35 -12.57
C TYR A 160 -26.28 22.96 -14.06
N ILE A 161 -26.70 21.73 -14.38
CA ILE A 161 -26.94 21.30 -15.77
C ILE A 161 -27.94 22.24 -16.45
N ASN A 162 -29.06 22.56 -15.81
CA ASN A 162 -30.07 23.47 -16.35
C ASN A 162 -29.51 24.88 -16.61
N LYS A 163 -28.72 25.40 -15.67
CA LYS A 163 -28.05 26.70 -15.80
C LYS A 163 -27.12 26.73 -17.02
N ILE A 164 -26.32 25.68 -17.22
CA ILE A 164 -25.38 25.61 -18.36
C ILE A 164 -26.10 25.32 -19.67
N GLU A 165 -27.14 24.48 -19.66
CA GLU A 165 -27.96 24.18 -20.83
C GLU A 165 -28.71 25.42 -21.33
N ALA A 166 -29.27 26.24 -20.42
CA ALA A 166 -29.94 27.49 -20.78
C ALA A 166 -28.99 28.48 -21.49
N LYS A 167 -27.69 28.47 -21.14
CA LYS A 167 -26.68 29.33 -21.77
C LYS A 167 -26.22 28.82 -23.14
N GLY A 168 -26.02 27.50 -23.25
CA GLY A 168 -25.33 26.91 -24.40
C GLY A 168 -26.22 26.13 -25.37
N ASN A 169 -27.44 25.77 -24.97
CA ASN A 169 -28.40 24.98 -25.75
C ASN A 169 -27.78 23.72 -26.39
N TYR A 170 -27.02 22.94 -25.61
CA TYR A 170 -26.20 21.83 -26.09
C TYR A 170 -27.03 20.64 -26.57
N ALA A 171 -28.22 20.41 -26.00
CA ALA A 171 -29.13 19.36 -26.42
C ALA A 171 -29.57 19.56 -27.87
N SER A 172 -29.89 20.80 -28.27
CA SER A 172 -30.22 21.12 -29.67
C SER A 172 -29.06 20.89 -30.64
N GLN A 173 -27.83 20.92 -30.14
CA GLN A 173 -26.60 20.65 -30.91
C GLN A 173 -26.25 19.16 -30.95
N GLY A 174 -27.15 18.27 -30.48
CA GLY A 174 -26.92 16.82 -30.44
C GLY A 174 -25.94 16.36 -29.35
N LYS A 175 -25.62 17.23 -28.37
CA LYS A 175 -24.82 16.88 -27.20
C LYS A 175 -25.73 16.52 -26.02
N THR A 176 -25.15 15.96 -24.97
CA THR A 176 -25.81 15.84 -23.67
C THR A 176 -26.10 17.23 -23.10
N ARG A 177 -27.18 17.35 -22.31
CA ARG A 177 -27.51 18.61 -21.61
C ARG A 177 -26.30 19.09 -20.81
N GLY A 178 -26.00 20.39 -20.92
CA GLY A 178 -24.83 21.00 -20.29
C GLY A 178 -23.47 20.57 -20.86
N ASN A 179 -23.45 19.88 -22.02
CA ASN A 179 -22.24 19.23 -22.57
C ASN A 179 -21.57 18.29 -21.54
N GLU A 180 -22.39 17.49 -20.86
CA GLU A 180 -21.95 16.57 -19.83
C GLU A 180 -21.09 15.42 -20.40
N ASN A 181 -19.90 15.24 -19.85
CA ASN A 181 -18.94 14.22 -20.24
C ASN A 181 -18.55 13.31 -19.07
N ARG A 182 -18.21 12.05 -19.38
CA ARG A 182 -17.66 11.11 -18.39
C ARG A 182 -16.15 11.25 -18.29
N ARG A 183 -15.61 11.49 -17.09
CA ARG A 183 -14.19 11.72 -16.85
C ARG A 183 -13.64 10.93 -15.65
N TRP A 184 -12.38 10.53 -15.74
CA TRP A 184 -11.68 9.78 -14.71
C TRP A 184 -11.07 10.72 -13.67
N HIS A 185 -11.08 10.27 -12.42
CA HIS A 185 -10.40 10.91 -11.30
C HIS A 185 -9.78 9.82 -10.41
N GLY A 186 -8.49 9.96 -10.11
CA GLY A 186 -7.80 9.15 -9.11
C GLY A 186 -7.77 9.90 -7.79
N THR A 187 -7.89 9.17 -6.69
CA THR A 187 -7.80 9.73 -5.34
C THR A 187 -7.28 8.67 -4.37
N THR A 188 -7.03 9.05 -3.13
CA THR A 188 -6.54 8.16 -2.07
C THR A 188 -7.68 7.47 -1.34
N ARG A 189 -7.53 6.17 -1.10
CA ARG A 189 -8.46 5.34 -0.33
C ARG A 189 -7.79 4.82 0.93
N GLU A 190 -8.31 5.26 2.08
CA GLU A 190 -7.83 4.89 3.41
C GLU A 190 -8.43 3.58 3.95
N CYS A 191 -9.57 3.14 3.42
CA CYS A 191 -10.29 1.94 3.88
C CYS A 191 -10.49 0.91 2.77
N ASN A 192 -11.00 -0.28 3.08
CA ASN A 192 -11.20 -1.35 2.09
C ASN A 192 -12.49 -1.22 1.25
N ILE A 193 -13.15 -0.06 1.20
CA ILE A 193 -14.39 0.10 0.41
C ILE A 193 -14.18 -0.30 -1.06
N GLY A 194 -15.09 -1.11 -1.59
CA GLY A 194 -15.02 -1.66 -2.94
C GLY A 194 -14.28 -3.01 -3.04
N ASP A 195 -13.57 -3.44 -1.99
CA ASP A 195 -13.07 -4.82 -1.91
C ASP A 195 -14.26 -5.79 -1.75
N LYS A 196 -14.01 -7.07 -1.97
CA LYS A 196 -15.07 -8.09 -2.01
C LYS A 196 -15.90 -8.08 -0.71
N GLY A 197 -17.16 -7.68 -0.83
CA GLY A 197 -18.11 -7.64 0.29
C GLY A 197 -18.02 -6.38 1.17
N VAL A 198 -17.14 -5.42 0.85
CA VAL A 198 -16.98 -4.18 1.63
C VAL A 198 -17.63 -3.02 0.87
N MET A 199 -18.85 -2.65 1.28
CA MET A 199 -19.65 -1.61 0.62
C MET A 199 -20.02 -0.43 1.53
N GLU A 200 -19.71 -0.53 2.81
CA GLU A 200 -19.96 0.53 3.78
C GLU A 200 -18.85 1.57 3.73
N PHE A 201 -19.22 2.84 3.71
CA PHE A 201 -18.24 3.91 3.77
C PHE A 201 -17.69 4.06 5.18
N CYS A 202 -16.38 4.26 5.31
CA CYS A 202 -15.78 4.66 6.58
C CYS A 202 -16.18 6.10 6.97
N SER A 203 -16.02 6.41 8.25
CA SER A 203 -16.23 7.77 8.80
C SER A 203 -14.94 8.58 8.90
N ASP A 204 -13.85 8.08 8.32
CA ASP A 204 -12.55 8.75 8.35
C ASP A 204 -12.53 9.94 7.40
N PRO A 205 -12.38 11.19 7.90
CA PRO A 205 -12.35 12.38 7.06
C PRO A 205 -11.12 12.44 6.15
N SER A 206 -10.05 11.70 6.45
CA SER A 206 -8.87 11.59 5.58
C SER A 206 -9.10 10.67 4.37
N CYS A 207 -10.18 9.88 4.37
CA CYS A 207 -10.51 9.02 3.25
C CYS A 207 -11.15 9.81 2.11
N SER A 208 -10.33 10.46 1.29
CA SER A 208 -10.77 11.26 0.15
C SER A 208 -11.76 10.51 -0.74
N LEU A 209 -11.53 9.22 -1.00
CA LEU A 209 -12.47 8.39 -1.76
C LEU A 209 -13.86 8.33 -1.12
N CYS A 210 -13.96 8.01 0.18
CA CYS A 210 -15.25 7.94 0.87
C CYS A 210 -15.91 9.32 0.96
N CYS A 211 -15.14 10.37 1.25
CA CYS A 211 -15.64 11.75 1.32
C CYS A 211 -16.23 12.17 -0.02
N ILE A 212 -15.52 11.94 -1.13
CA ILE A 212 -16.02 12.25 -2.48
C ILE A 212 -17.30 11.46 -2.79
N MET A 213 -17.34 10.16 -2.46
CA MET A 213 -18.54 9.36 -2.75
C MET A 213 -19.75 9.69 -1.87
N LYS A 214 -19.53 10.15 -0.62
CA LYS A 214 -20.61 10.58 0.30
C LYS A 214 -21.13 11.98 -0.02
N PHE A 215 -20.21 12.93 -0.17
CA PHE A 215 -20.49 14.37 -0.13
C PHE A 215 -20.24 15.07 -1.47
N SER A 216 -19.76 14.33 -2.48
CA SER A 216 -19.24 14.88 -3.73
C SER A 216 -17.89 15.60 -3.58
N PHE A 217 -17.45 16.24 -4.65
CA PHE A 217 -16.23 17.01 -4.68
C PHE A 217 -16.42 18.36 -3.99
N ASP A 218 -15.38 18.82 -3.31
CA ASP A 218 -15.35 20.14 -2.69
C ASP A 218 -14.02 20.83 -2.96
N LEU A 219 -14.10 22.00 -3.61
CA LEU A 219 -12.97 22.85 -3.99
C LEU A 219 -12.16 23.32 -2.79
N THR A 220 -12.69 23.29 -1.56
CA THR A 220 -11.88 23.59 -0.37
C THR A 220 -10.72 22.61 -0.16
N TYR A 221 -10.80 21.41 -0.77
CA TYR A 221 -9.73 20.42 -0.77
C TYR A 221 -8.86 20.48 -2.03
N SER A 222 -9.12 21.41 -2.95
CA SER A 222 -8.21 21.68 -4.05
C SER A 222 -7.03 22.50 -3.51
N GLU A 223 -5.84 21.91 -3.50
CA GLU A 223 -4.62 22.66 -3.21
C GLU A 223 -4.37 23.63 -4.36
N ASN A 224 -3.91 24.86 -4.08
CA ASN A 224 -3.52 25.87 -5.09
C ASN A 224 -2.24 25.47 -5.89
N ALA A 225 -1.97 24.18 -6.04
CA ALA A 225 -0.74 23.62 -6.60
C ALA A 225 -0.96 22.89 -7.94
N GLY A 226 -2.18 22.91 -8.49
CA GLY A 226 -2.47 22.36 -9.81
C GLY A 226 -1.98 23.27 -10.95
N MET A 227 -1.72 22.69 -12.13
CA MET A 227 -1.21 23.42 -13.31
C MET A 227 -2.16 24.53 -13.82
N PHE A 228 -3.42 24.50 -13.40
CA PHE A 228 -4.48 25.46 -13.73
C PHE A 228 -5.18 25.96 -12.45
N GLY A 229 -4.44 26.07 -11.34
CA GLY A 229 -4.90 26.58 -10.05
C GLY A 229 -5.86 25.67 -9.27
N GLY A 230 -6.58 26.25 -8.31
CA GLY A 230 -7.45 25.55 -7.33
C GLY A 230 -8.77 25.06 -7.91
N GLY A 231 -8.71 24.02 -8.75
CA GLY A 231 -9.87 23.41 -9.42
C GLY A 231 -9.99 21.90 -9.18
N ILE A 232 -11.08 21.31 -9.69
CA ILE A 232 -11.29 19.85 -9.68
C ILE A 232 -10.80 19.25 -10.99
N TYR A 233 -9.70 18.50 -10.92
CA TYR A 233 -9.01 17.93 -12.08
C TYR A 233 -9.55 16.54 -12.43
N THR A 234 -9.87 16.37 -13.71
CA THR A 234 -10.28 15.08 -14.29
C THR A 234 -9.67 14.89 -15.68
N THR A 235 -9.67 13.68 -16.21
CA THR A 235 -9.13 13.40 -17.55
C THR A 235 -9.97 12.40 -18.32
N SER A 236 -9.89 12.41 -19.67
CA SER A 236 -10.44 11.34 -20.50
C SER A 236 -9.65 10.04 -20.42
N THR A 237 -8.40 10.10 -19.94
CA THR A 237 -7.41 9.03 -20.01
C THR A 237 -7.30 8.29 -18.68
N SER A 238 -7.82 7.06 -18.62
CA SER A 238 -7.89 6.26 -17.38
C SER A 238 -6.50 5.97 -16.79
N SER A 239 -5.51 5.70 -17.64
CA SER A 239 -4.13 5.42 -17.20
C SER A 239 -3.41 6.64 -16.61
N LYS A 240 -3.86 7.86 -16.92
CA LYS A 240 -3.38 9.09 -16.27
C LYS A 240 -4.00 9.23 -14.89
N SER A 241 -5.32 9.07 -14.76
CA SER A 241 -5.95 9.08 -13.43
C SER A 241 -5.43 7.99 -12.50
N ASP A 242 -5.01 6.83 -13.01
CA ASP A 242 -4.40 5.77 -12.20
C ASP A 242 -3.12 6.22 -11.48
N GLN A 243 -2.37 7.19 -12.04
CA GLN A 243 -1.19 7.76 -11.38
C GLN A 243 -1.53 8.52 -10.10
N PHE A 244 -2.80 8.91 -9.94
CA PHE A 244 -3.34 9.61 -8.76
C PHE A 244 -4.23 8.70 -7.92
N SER A 245 -4.34 7.41 -8.26
CA SER A 245 -5.10 6.40 -7.51
C SER A 245 -4.19 5.68 -6.52
N PHE A 246 -4.49 5.83 -5.24
CA PHE A 246 -3.68 5.27 -4.15
C PHE A 246 -4.54 4.53 -3.12
N ASN A 247 -3.91 3.54 -2.47
CA ASN A 247 -4.44 2.91 -1.28
C ASN A 247 -3.48 3.19 -0.12
N SER A 248 -4.02 3.68 0.98
CA SER A 248 -3.34 3.66 2.27
C SER A 248 -3.72 2.40 3.08
N CYS A 249 -4.78 1.70 2.65
CA CYS A 249 -5.18 0.38 3.14
C CYS A 249 -4.46 -0.77 2.41
N ALA A 250 -4.35 -1.92 3.08
CA ALA A 250 -3.89 -3.16 2.44
C ALA A 250 -4.99 -3.72 1.53
N SER A 251 -4.81 -3.57 0.21
CA SER A 251 -5.73 -4.11 -0.79
C SER A 251 -5.00 -4.40 -2.10
N GLY A 252 -5.31 -5.55 -2.71
CA GLY A 252 -4.80 -5.90 -4.04
C GLY A 252 -5.52 -5.18 -5.20
N TRP A 253 -6.54 -4.37 -4.90
CA TRP A 253 -7.33 -3.63 -5.89
C TRP A 253 -7.15 -2.12 -5.70
N LYS A 254 -7.05 -1.37 -6.78
CA LYS A 254 -7.00 0.10 -6.79
C LYS A 254 -8.36 0.70 -7.15
N PRO A 255 -8.78 1.80 -6.49
CA PRO A 255 -10.01 2.50 -6.77
C PRO A 255 -9.83 3.61 -7.80
N MET A 256 -10.74 3.74 -8.75
CA MET A 256 -10.78 4.89 -9.64
C MET A 256 -12.23 5.34 -9.86
N LEU A 257 -12.45 6.65 -9.82
CA LEU A 257 -13.77 7.23 -10.00
C LEU A 257 -14.02 7.56 -11.47
N LEU A 258 -15.19 7.16 -11.98
CA LEU A 258 -15.75 7.67 -13.22
C LEU A 258 -16.86 8.65 -12.88
N ASN A 259 -16.65 9.91 -13.25
CA ASN A 259 -17.49 11.03 -12.88
C ASN A 259 -18.34 11.49 -14.06
N ARG A 260 -19.48 12.12 -13.76
CA ARG A 260 -20.27 12.93 -14.69
C ARG A 260 -19.82 14.38 -14.50
N VAL A 261 -19.34 15.04 -15.55
CA VAL A 261 -18.80 16.40 -15.48
C VAL A 261 -19.48 17.28 -16.51
N VAL A 262 -20.11 18.35 -16.06
CA VAL A 262 -20.73 19.37 -16.92
C VAL A 262 -19.61 20.26 -17.47
N VAL A 263 -19.27 20.06 -18.75
CA VAL A 263 -18.17 20.81 -19.37
C VAL A 263 -18.61 22.20 -19.79
N GLY A 264 -19.89 22.36 -20.18
CA GLY A 264 -20.38 23.59 -20.79
C GLY A 264 -19.49 24.03 -21.96
N LYS A 265 -19.15 25.32 -21.97
CA LYS A 265 -18.22 25.91 -22.93
C LYS A 265 -16.82 25.88 -22.32
N GLY A 266 -16.00 24.91 -22.74
CA GLY A 266 -14.63 24.76 -22.25
C GLY A 266 -13.63 25.70 -22.92
N TYR A 267 -12.78 26.34 -22.13
CA TYR A 267 -11.66 27.17 -22.59
C TYR A 267 -10.44 26.30 -22.83
N ARG A 268 -9.88 26.32 -24.05
CA ARG A 268 -8.72 25.48 -24.38
C ARG A 268 -7.43 26.17 -23.96
N MET A 269 -6.57 25.42 -23.26
CA MET A 269 -5.26 25.88 -22.83
C MET A 269 -4.19 24.86 -23.17
N THR A 270 -3.03 25.35 -23.61
CA THR A 270 -1.85 24.54 -23.92
C THR A 270 -0.65 24.90 -23.04
N THR A 271 -0.78 25.92 -22.19
CA THR A 271 0.26 26.39 -21.26
C THR A 271 -0.34 26.45 -19.85
N PRO A 272 0.38 25.98 -18.82
CA PRO A 272 -0.07 26.06 -17.42
C PRO A 272 -0.29 27.51 -16.97
N ASP A 273 -1.27 27.70 -16.09
CA ASP A 273 -1.53 28.95 -15.37
C ASP A 273 -2.03 28.62 -13.96
N ALA A 274 -1.08 28.51 -13.01
CA ALA A 274 -1.37 28.10 -11.64
C ALA A 274 -2.16 29.14 -10.84
N GLU A 275 -2.33 30.37 -11.36
CA GLU A 275 -3.04 31.45 -10.68
C GLU A 275 -4.55 31.47 -10.98
N LEU A 276 -5.03 30.55 -11.83
CA LEU A 276 -6.46 30.46 -12.15
C LEU A 276 -7.30 30.08 -10.92
N THR A 277 -8.27 30.93 -10.61
CA THR A 277 -9.30 30.65 -9.60
C THR A 277 -10.64 30.27 -10.21
N GLY A 278 -10.72 30.27 -11.55
CA GLY A 278 -11.92 29.98 -12.32
C GLY A 278 -11.61 29.89 -13.82
N PRO A 279 -12.57 29.42 -14.64
CA PRO A 279 -12.42 29.49 -16.09
C PRO A 279 -12.41 30.95 -16.55
N PRO A 280 -11.72 31.29 -17.67
CA PRO A 280 -11.79 32.63 -18.24
C PRO A 280 -13.23 33.09 -18.53
N ALA A 281 -13.43 34.41 -18.54
CA ALA A 281 -14.75 35.00 -18.71
C ALA A 281 -15.50 34.47 -19.94
N GLY A 282 -16.74 34.04 -19.74
CA GLY A 282 -17.58 33.47 -20.80
C GLY A 282 -17.34 31.98 -21.09
N TYR A 283 -16.57 31.29 -20.25
CA TYR A 283 -16.36 29.84 -20.28
C TYR A 283 -16.79 29.21 -18.94
N ASP A 284 -17.09 27.91 -18.98
CA ASP A 284 -17.59 27.16 -17.82
C ASP A 284 -16.54 26.17 -17.25
N SER A 285 -15.50 25.85 -18.03
CA SER A 285 -14.42 24.93 -17.63
C SER A 285 -13.11 25.22 -18.37
N VAL A 286 -12.00 24.63 -17.92
CA VAL A 286 -10.72 24.63 -18.64
C VAL A 286 -10.45 23.25 -19.25
N LEU A 287 -10.02 23.23 -20.51
CA LEU A 287 -9.62 22.06 -21.28
C LEU A 287 -8.13 22.17 -21.60
N ALA A 288 -7.29 21.51 -20.80
CA ALA A 288 -5.87 21.42 -21.04
C ALA A 288 -5.58 20.37 -22.12
N GLU A 289 -4.90 20.77 -23.19
CA GLU A 289 -4.51 19.89 -24.28
C GLU A 289 -3.03 19.55 -24.20
N ALA A 290 -2.68 18.33 -24.64
CA ALA A 290 -1.29 17.91 -24.68
C ALA A 290 -0.49 18.81 -25.63
N SER A 291 0.69 19.26 -25.19
CA SER A 291 1.55 20.17 -25.94
C SER A 291 3.00 20.02 -25.49
N ASP A 292 3.92 20.66 -26.23
CA ASP A 292 5.37 20.64 -25.92
C ASP A 292 5.72 21.40 -24.63
N SER A 293 4.75 21.99 -23.93
CA SER A 293 4.93 22.74 -22.68
C SER A 293 4.96 21.87 -21.40
N GLY A 294 4.97 20.54 -21.55
CA GLY A 294 4.99 19.59 -20.43
C GLY A 294 3.63 18.94 -20.10
N LEU A 295 2.57 19.27 -20.84
CA LEU A 295 1.27 18.60 -20.78
C LEU A 295 1.28 17.33 -21.64
N ASN A 296 1.40 16.17 -21.00
CA ASN A 296 1.47 14.89 -21.73
C ASN A 296 0.11 14.29 -22.10
N TYR A 297 -0.99 14.72 -21.45
CA TYR A 297 -2.34 14.17 -21.64
C TYR A 297 -3.41 15.19 -21.26
N ASP A 298 -4.63 15.00 -21.78
CA ASP A 298 -5.76 15.90 -21.56
C ASP A 298 -6.13 16.06 -20.08
N GLU A 299 -6.48 17.29 -19.68
CA GLU A 299 -7.14 17.58 -18.40
C GLU A 299 -8.39 18.42 -18.63
N LEU A 300 -9.44 18.10 -17.90
CA LEU A 300 -10.61 18.94 -17.73
C LEU A 300 -10.62 19.41 -16.27
N VAL A 301 -10.65 20.73 -16.10
CA VAL A 301 -10.71 21.36 -14.78
C VAL A 301 -12.03 22.13 -14.67
N VAL A 302 -12.76 21.90 -13.60
CA VAL A 302 -13.98 22.64 -13.24
C VAL A 302 -13.77 23.35 -11.90
N TYR A 303 -14.39 24.53 -11.76
CA TYR A 303 -14.19 25.42 -10.61
C TYR A 303 -15.53 25.69 -9.89
N ASP A 304 -16.45 24.73 -9.98
CA ASP A 304 -17.72 24.74 -9.27
C ASP A 304 -18.01 23.33 -8.74
N ASN A 305 -18.31 23.21 -7.44
CA ASN A 305 -18.62 21.93 -6.79
C ASN A 305 -19.82 21.22 -7.45
N ASP A 306 -20.75 21.99 -8.03
CA ASP A 306 -21.94 21.47 -8.70
C ASP A 306 -21.73 21.09 -10.17
N ALA A 307 -20.53 21.30 -10.72
CA ALA A 307 -20.19 20.88 -12.07
C ALA A 307 -19.89 19.37 -12.20
N ILE A 308 -19.73 18.64 -11.10
CA ILE A 308 -19.25 17.25 -11.11
C ILE A 308 -19.96 16.36 -10.10
N ARG A 309 -20.27 15.11 -10.49
CA ARG A 309 -20.73 14.06 -9.56
C ARG A 309 -20.00 12.73 -9.80
N PRO A 310 -19.54 12.03 -8.74
CA PRO A 310 -19.02 10.68 -8.89
C PRO A 310 -20.17 9.74 -9.27
N SER A 311 -19.94 8.89 -10.29
CA SER A 311 -21.01 8.06 -10.85
C SER A 311 -20.72 6.58 -10.72
N TYR A 312 -19.46 6.16 -10.87
CA TYR A 312 -19.02 4.79 -10.64
C TYR A 312 -17.68 4.74 -9.92
N LEU A 313 -17.54 3.75 -9.04
CA LEU A 313 -16.26 3.31 -8.47
C LEU A 313 -15.80 2.08 -9.25
N VAL A 314 -14.63 2.16 -9.88
CA VAL A 314 -14.00 1.05 -10.58
C VAL A 314 -12.88 0.49 -9.70
N MET A 315 -12.96 -0.79 -9.39
CA MET A 315 -11.91 -1.51 -8.66
C MET A 315 -11.14 -2.37 -9.64
N SER A 316 -9.85 -2.09 -9.84
CA SER A 316 -8.99 -2.84 -10.76
C SER A 316 -7.80 -3.46 -10.05
N THR A 317 -7.25 -4.55 -10.57
CA THR A 317 -6.05 -5.17 -10.01
C THR A 317 -4.88 -4.22 -9.97
N ILE A 318 -4.08 -4.32 -8.90
CA ILE A 318 -2.71 -3.82 -8.93
C ILE A 318 -1.88 -4.82 -9.73
N PHE A 319 -1.30 -4.40 -10.85
CA PHE A 319 -0.36 -5.25 -11.57
C PHE A 319 0.97 -5.33 -10.83
N PHE A 320 1.20 -6.46 -10.16
CA PHE A 320 2.55 -7.02 -10.07
C PHE A 320 2.85 -7.70 -11.41
N VAL A 321 3.93 -7.34 -12.08
CA VAL A 321 4.37 -8.11 -13.26
C VAL A 321 4.82 -9.49 -12.79
N SER A 322 3.93 -10.48 -12.91
CA SER A 322 4.32 -11.89 -12.98
C SER A 322 5.08 -12.09 -14.30
N ILE A 323 6.42 -12.14 -14.25
CA ILE A 323 7.25 -12.39 -15.45
C ILE A 323 7.26 -13.89 -15.75
N THR A 324 6.15 -14.37 -16.32
CA THR A 324 6.20 -15.44 -17.33
C THR A 324 5.98 -14.79 -18.68
N THR A 325 7.04 -14.19 -19.25
CA THR A 325 7.30 -13.99 -20.70
C THR A 325 8.40 -12.94 -20.92
N ASN A 326 9.59 -13.41 -21.29
CA ASN A 326 10.46 -12.95 -22.38
C ASN A 326 10.77 -11.45 -22.66
N LEU A 327 10.78 -10.52 -21.70
CA LEU A 327 11.40 -9.20 -21.93
C LEU A 327 12.30 -8.73 -20.77
N CYS A 328 13.48 -8.22 -21.13
CA CYS A 328 14.54 -7.75 -20.24
C CYS A 328 14.26 -6.33 -19.78
N VAL A 329 14.01 -6.13 -18.48
CA VAL A 329 13.83 -4.81 -17.88
C VAL A 329 15.13 -4.44 -17.18
N LYS A 330 15.93 -3.57 -17.80
CA LYS A 330 16.63 -2.50 -17.06
C LYS A 330 17.25 -1.40 -17.92
N HIS A 331 17.35 -1.52 -19.24
CA HIS A 331 17.61 -0.35 -20.11
C HIS A 331 17.00 -0.57 -21.49
N TRP A 332 16.28 0.42 -22.01
CA TRP A 332 15.88 0.51 -23.41
C TRP A 332 17.14 0.60 -24.31
N THR A 333 17.77 -0.53 -24.67
CA THR A 333 18.92 -0.56 -25.60
C THR A 333 18.86 -1.74 -26.57
N GLN A 334 19.37 -1.53 -27.79
CA GLN A 334 19.41 -2.52 -28.88
C GLN A 334 20.24 -3.78 -28.53
N ARG A 335 19.86 -4.94 -29.11
CA ARG A 335 20.53 -6.24 -28.89
C ARG A 335 22.02 -6.19 -29.27
N PHE A 336 22.88 -6.82 -28.45
CA PHE A 336 24.33 -6.89 -28.66
C PHE A 336 24.69 -7.63 -29.97
N ARG A 337 25.39 -6.92 -30.87
CA ARG A 337 25.94 -7.45 -32.13
C ARG A 337 27.47 -7.47 -32.07
N LYS A 338 28.09 -8.59 -32.43
CA LYS A 338 29.54 -8.69 -32.65
C LYS A 338 29.81 -9.52 -33.89
N ARG A 339 30.56 -8.95 -34.85
CA ARG A 339 30.95 -9.60 -36.13
C ARG A 339 29.79 -10.35 -36.79
N ALA A 340 28.76 -9.61 -37.18
CA ALA A 340 27.53 -10.08 -37.83
C ALA A 340 26.62 -11.05 -37.05
N LYS A 341 27.01 -11.51 -35.84
CA LYS A 341 26.17 -12.39 -35.01
C LYS A 341 25.40 -11.60 -33.95
N VAL A 342 24.08 -11.77 -33.91
CA VAL A 342 23.19 -11.22 -32.87
C VAL A 342 23.09 -12.24 -31.75
N TYR A 343 23.45 -11.84 -30.54
CA TYR A 343 23.36 -12.73 -29.37
C TYR A 343 22.03 -12.48 -28.63
N PRO A 344 21.44 -13.53 -28.01
CA PRO A 344 20.12 -13.44 -27.37
C PRO A 344 20.12 -12.67 -26.03
N TYR A 345 21.20 -11.96 -25.71
CA TYR A 345 21.40 -11.20 -24.48
C TYR A 345 22.07 -9.85 -24.80
N CYS A 346 21.78 -8.82 -24.01
CA CYS A 346 22.26 -7.46 -24.26
C CYS A 346 23.73 -7.21 -23.87
N GLY A 347 24.44 -8.18 -23.28
CA GLY A 347 25.88 -8.05 -22.97
C GLY A 347 26.45 -9.24 -22.19
N ARG A 348 27.78 -9.23 -21.95
CA ARG A 348 28.52 -10.33 -21.27
C ARG A 348 28.02 -10.61 -19.86
N THR A 349 27.55 -9.58 -19.14
CA THR A 349 26.97 -9.70 -17.79
C THR A 349 25.65 -10.48 -17.82
N CYS A 350 24.79 -10.21 -18.81
CA CYS A 350 23.53 -10.94 -18.99
C CYS A 350 23.75 -12.40 -19.42
N ALA A 351 24.81 -12.67 -20.19
CA ALA A 351 25.22 -14.04 -20.51
C ALA A 351 25.65 -14.83 -19.26
N LYS A 352 26.42 -14.21 -18.35
CA LYS A 352 26.85 -14.83 -17.09
C LYS A 352 25.67 -15.10 -16.14
N LEU A 353 24.69 -14.20 -16.08
CA LEU A 353 23.47 -14.38 -15.30
C LEU A 353 22.57 -15.49 -15.85
N ALA A 354 22.45 -15.61 -17.17
CA ALA A 354 21.73 -16.71 -17.81
C ALA A 354 22.38 -18.07 -17.53
N ALA A 355 23.71 -18.16 -17.55
CA ALA A 355 24.46 -19.37 -17.20
C ALA A 355 24.25 -19.75 -15.71
N LYS A 356 24.25 -18.77 -14.80
CA LYS A 356 23.98 -18.99 -13.37
C LYS A 356 22.54 -19.47 -13.13
N LYS A 357 21.57 -18.96 -13.88
CA LYS A 357 20.16 -19.38 -13.81
C LYS A 357 19.95 -20.81 -14.32
N LYS A 358 20.67 -21.20 -15.39
CA LYS A 358 20.64 -22.58 -15.91
C LYS A 358 21.21 -23.60 -14.92
N LEU A 359 22.30 -23.25 -14.21
CA LEU A 359 22.87 -24.07 -13.12
C LEU A 359 21.91 -24.22 -11.93
N VAL A 360 21.14 -23.17 -11.60
CA VAL A 360 20.11 -23.20 -10.55
C VAL A 360 18.92 -24.05 -10.96
N GLU A 361 18.48 -23.99 -12.22
CA GLU A 361 17.38 -24.81 -12.76
C GLU A 361 17.77 -26.31 -12.82
N GLU A 362 19.00 -26.62 -13.23
CA GLU A 362 19.57 -27.97 -13.23
C GLU A 362 19.74 -28.53 -11.80
N ALA A 363 20.02 -27.67 -10.81
CA ALA A 363 20.02 -28.04 -9.40
C ALA A 363 18.59 -28.28 -8.86
N ARG A 364 17.60 -27.52 -9.32
CA ARG A 364 16.18 -27.61 -8.91
C ARG A 364 15.51 -28.91 -9.38
N LEU A 365 15.85 -29.40 -10.57
CA LEU A 365 15.36 -30.68 -11.11
C LEU A 365 15.93 -31.92 -10.38
N LYS A 366 17.07 -31.78 -9.68
CA LYS A 366 17.66 -32.87 -8.88
C LYS A 366 17.07 -33.00 -7.46
N VAL A 367 16.30 -32.01 -7.01
CA VAL A 367 15.76 -31.95 -5.63
C VAL A 367 14.39 -32.62 -5.49
N HIS A 368 13.59 -32.71 -6.56
CA HIS A 368 12.21 -33.22 -6.47
C HIS A 368 12.03 -34.74 -6.49
N ASN A 369 13.13 -35.53 -6.46
CA ASN A 369 13.05 -37.01 -6.47
C ASN A 369 13.92 -37.70 -5.40
N ARG A 370 14.20 -37.06 -4.25
CA ARG A 370 14.81 -37.76 -3.11
C ARG A 370 13.76 -38.06 -2.03
N PRO A 371 13.68 -39.31 -1.52
CA PRO A 371 12.94 -39.57 -0.30
C PRO A 371 13.61 -38.83 0.87
N ALA A 372 12.80 -38.41 1.84
CA ALA A 372 13.26 -37.68 3.02
C ALA A 372 14.41 -38.43 3.71
N PRO A 373 15.50 -37.75 4.10
CA PRO A 373 16.55 -38.40 4.87
C PRO A 373 15.98 -38.82 6.24
N PRO A 374 16.40 -39.98 6.78
CA PRO A 374 16.01 -40.37 8.13
C PRO A 374 16.54 -39.33 9.12
N ASN A 375 15.72 -38.99 10.12
CA ASN A 375 16.07 -38.03 11.15
C ASN A 375 17.43 -38.40 11.80
N PRO A 376 18.36 -37.46 11.97
CA PRO A 376 19.58 -37.72 12.74
C PRO A 376 19.24 -37.94 14.22
N PRO A 377 20.13 -38.61 14.97
CA PRO A 377 19.92 -38.86 16.39
C PRO A 377 19.82 -37.54 17.15
N ILE A 378 18.84 -37.47 18.05
CA ILE A 378 18.62 -36.34 18.94
C ILE A 378 19.80 -36.30 19.93
N HIS A 379 20.72 -35.36 19.74
CA HIS A 379 21.63 -34.90 20.78
C HIS A 379 21.00 -33.70 21.49
N THR A 380 20.92 -33.80 22.80
CA THR A 380 20.12 -32.99 23.74
C THR A 380 20.60 -31.56 23.97
N ASP A 381 21.60 -31.06 23.23
CA ASP A 381 22.15 -29.69 23.40
C ASP A 381 21.69 -28.66 22.34
N SER A 382 20.80 -29.03 21.42
CA SER A 382 20.53 -28.22 20.20
C SER A 382 19.33 -27.27 20.23
N HIS A 383 18.53 -27.23 21.30
CA HIS A 383 17.37 -26.34 21.37
C HIS A 383 17.71 -24.88 21.71
N GLN A 384 18.73 -24.65 22.54
CA GLN A 384 19.10 -23.32 23.02
C GLN A 384 19.92 -22.52 21.98
N ALA A 385 20.80 -23.19 21.22
CA ALA A 385 21.53 -22.54 20.12
C ALA A 385 20.62 -22.13 18.94
N ARG A 386 19.47 -22.80 18.78
CA ARG A 386 18.47 -22.44 17.75
C ARG A 386 17.62 -21.22 18.14
N SER A 387 17.39 -20.97 19.44
CA SER A 387 16.62 -19.81 19.90
C SER A 387 17.41 -18.50 19.80
N GLU A 388 18.71 -18.49 20.09
CA GLU A 388 19.54 -17.27 20.09
C GLU A 388 19.85 -16.75 18.66
N HIS A 389 19.92 -17.64 17.67
CA HIS A 389 20.34 -17.33 16.29
C HIS A 389 19.22 -17.52 15.24
N GLY A 390 18.05 -17.95 15.67
CA GLY A 390 16.89 -18.20 14.81
C GLY A 390 16.17 -16.92 14.37
N CYS A 391 15.18 -17.08 13.51
CA CYS A 391 14.27 -16.01 13.12
C CYS A 391 13.48 -15.50 14.33
N VAL A 392 13.43 -14.18 14.52
CA VAL A 392 12.70 -13.55 15.64
C VAL A 392 11.20 -13.90 15.63
N PHE A 393 10.61 -14.14 14.45
CA PHE A 393 9.19 -14.48 14.30
C PHE A 393 8.92 -15.98 14.50
N CYS A 394 9.42 -16.85 13.60
CA CYS A 394 9.06 -18.27 13.63
C CYS A 394 9.94 -19.13 14.55
N ARG A 395 11.10 -18.62 15.00
CA ARG A 395 12.11 -19.30 15.84
C ARG A 395 12.64 -20.64 15.31
N ALA A 396 12.22 -21.05 14.11
CA ALA A 396 12.53 -22.36 13.54
C ALA A 396 13.60 -22.31 12.45
N ALA A 397 13.64 -21.23 11.67
CA ALA A 397 14.54 -21.06 10.55
C ALA A 397 15.67 -20.07 10.87
N PRO A 398 16.86 -20.21 10.27
CA PRO A 398 17.92 -19.22 10.41
C PRO A 398 17.47 -17.86 9.85
N MET A 399 17.97 -16.78 10.45
CA MET A 399 17.79 -15.42 9.94
C MET A 399 18.37 -15.31 8.52
N SER A 400 17.76 -14.45 7.70
CA SER A 400 18.37 -14.09 6.41
C SER A 400 19.60 -13.20 6.62
N ASN A 401 20.48 -13.12 5.61
CA ASN A 401 21.66 -12.25 5.68
C ASN A 401 21.32 -10.75 5.78
N ALA A 402 20.09 -10.35 5.42
CA ALA A 402 19.65 -8.96 5.34
C ALA A 402 18.61 -8.57 6.40
N SER A 403 18.14 -9.51 7.23
CA SER A 403 17.11 -9.24 8.22
C SER A 403 17.12 -10.23 9.37
N VAL A 404 16.56 -9.81 10.50
CA VAL A 404 16.33 -10.65 11.69
C VAL A 404 15.20 -11.67 11.53
N LEU A 405 14.55 -11.66 10.37
CA LEU A 405 13.55 -12.63 9.97
C LEU A 405 14.13 -13.59 8.91
N CYS A 406 13.66 -14.83 8.90
CA CYS A 406 13.95 -15.76 7.79
C CYS A 406 13.17 -15.33 6.54
N GLN A 407 13.61 -15.78 5.35
CA GLN A 407 12.97 -15.36 4.09
C GLN A 407 11.46 -15.64 4.05
N PRO A 408 10.94 -16.82 4.43
CA PRO A 408 9.50 -17.05 4.45
C PRO A 408 8.73 -16.09 5.36
N CYS A 409 9.31 -15.73 6.52
CA CYS A 409 8.69 -14.76 7.42
C CYS A 409 8.80 -13.33 6.91
N LEU A 410 9.84 -13.00 6.15
CA LEU A 410 9.94 -11.71 5.44
C LEU A 410 8.90 -11.58 4.35
N ASP A 411 8.62 -12.67 3.62
CA ASP A 411 7.69 -12.65 2.51
C ASP A 411 6.25 -12.35 2.98
N VAL A 412 5.92 -12.63 4.25
CA VAL A 412 4.64 -12.31 4.90
C VAL A 412 4.71 -11.17 5.92
N ALA A 413 5.91 -10.66 6.23
CA ALA A 413 6.12 -9.58 7.19
C ALA A 413 5.36 -8.27 6.85
N PRO A 414 5.22 -7.86 5.57
CA PRO A 414 4.47 -6.65 5.22
C PRO A 414 2.98 -6.69 5.63
N ASP A 415 2.39 -7.88 5.75
CA ASP A 415 1.00 -8.08 6.21
C ASP A 415 0.90 -8.04 7.76
N MET A 416 2.03 -7.94 8.46
CA MET A 416 2.17 -7.91 9.92
C MET A 416 2.84 -6.62 10.40
N ALA A 417 2.62 -5.51 9.70
CA ALA A 417 3.22 -4.24 10.07
C ALA A 417 2.84 -3.84 11.50
N GLY A 418 3.84 -3.44 12.29
CA GLY A 418 3.68 -3.29 13.74
C GLY A 418 4.97 -3.60 14.49
N ILE A 419 4.83 -4.09 15.72
CA ILE A 419 5.96 -4.45 16.57
C ILE A 419 5.94 -5.95 16.87
N LEU A 420 7.12 -6.56 16.85
CA LEU A 420 7.34 -7.97 17.17
C LEU A 420 8.30 -8.08 18.33
N LYS A 421 7.85 -8.61 19.47
CA LYS A 421 8.68 -8.73 20.67
C LYS A 421 9.91 -9.61 20.39
N VAL A 422 11.10 -9.08 20.69
CA VAL A 422 12.36 -9.81 20.58
C VAL A 422 12.62 -10.51 21.92
N PRO A 423 12.84 -11.84 21.95
CA PRO A 423 13.15 -12.56 23.18
C PRO A 423 14.45 -12.06 23.83
N GLU A 424 14.51 -12.03 25.16
CA GLU A 424 15.66 -11.53 25.92
C GLU A 424 16.94 -12.35 25.69
N ASP A 425 16.79 -13.66 25.50
CA ASP A 425 17.88 -14.59 25.20
C ASP A 425 18.41 -14.44 23.75
N HIS A 426 17.69 -13.70 22.89
CA HIS A 426 18.01 -13.54 21.48
C HIS A 426 19.20 -12.60 21.25
N ARG A 427 20.12 -12.94 20.34
CA ARG A 427 21.32 -12.11 20.06
C ARG A 427 21.02 -10.68 19.64
N ASN A 428 19.89 -10.45 18.95
CA ASN A 428 19.44 -9.11 18.55
C ASN A 428 18.96 -8.29 19.74
N TYR A 429 18.32 -8.91 20.75
CA TYR A 429 17.98 -8.23 22.00
C TYR A 429 19.26 -7.76 22.69
N LYS A 430 20.18 -8.70 22.96
CA LYS A 430 21.48 -8.40 23.58
C LYS A 430 22.26 -7.33 22.81
N GLY A 431 22.23 -7.37 21.47
CA GLY A 431 22.91 -6.39 20.63
C GLY A 431 22.32 -4.99 20.70
N VAL A 432 20.98 -4.87 20.67
CA VAL A 432 20.29 -3.57 20.79
C VAL A 432 20.41 -3.03 22.22
N GLU A 433 20.27 -3.87 23.23
CA GLU A 433 20.46 -3.50 24.64
C GLU A 433 21.89 -3.02 24.91
N LYS A 434 22.89 -3.74 24.41
CA LYS A 434 24.30 -3.34 24.50
C LYS A 434 24.51 -1.97 23.83
N GLN A 435 23.97 -1.78 22.63
CA GLN A 435 24.07 -0.49 21.93
C GLN A 435 23.45 0.62 22.76
N PHE A 436 22.26 0.39 23.34
CA PHE A 436 21.57 1.36 24.19
C PHE A 436 22.41 1.77 25.40
N LYS A 437 22.95 0.78 26.14
CA LYS A 437 23.76 1.01 27.35
C LYS A 437 25.08 1.71 27.02
N GLN A 438 25.76 1.29 25.95
CA GLN A 438 27.05 1.87 25.53
C GLN A 438 26.92 3.28 24.94
N SER A 439 25.75 3.65 24.42
CA SER A 439 25.49 5.00 23.94
C SER A 439 24.81 5.92 24.96
N TRP A 440 24.63 5.46 26.20
CA TRP A 440 24.14 6.31 27.29
C TRP A 440 25.31 7.13 27.82
N ARG A 441 25.39 8.40 27.43
CA ARG A 441 26.55 9.27 27.68
C ARG A 441 26.28 10.41 28.66
N HIS A 442 25.01 10.65 29.02
CA HIS A 442 24.69 11.60 30.08
C HIS A 442 25.17 11.04 31.42
N GLU A 443 25.58 11.91 32.33
CA GLU A 443 25.96 11.60 33.70
C GLU A 443 24.73 11.28 34.57
N THR A 444 23.92 10.33 34.12
CA THR A 444 22.72 9.85 34.81
C THR A 444 22.75 8.33 34.83
N VAL A 445 22.02 7.73 35.78
CA VAL A 445 21.89 6.27 35.83
C VAL A 445 21.26 5.79 34.52
N CYS A 446 21.96 4.88 33.82
CA CYS A 446 21.44 4.26 32.61
C CYS A 446 20.23 3.38 32.98
N PRO A 447 19.04 3.63 32.39
CA PRO A 447 17.83 2.94 32.78
C PRO A 447 17.84 1.47 32.30
N GLU A 448 17.05 0.66 32.99
CA GLU A 448 16.91 -0.75 32.68
C GLU A 448 16.03 -0.95 31.44
N VAL A 449 16.51 -1.73 30.48
CA VAL A 449 15.71 -2.11 29.30
C VAL A 449 14.71 -3.19 29.71
N LYS A 450 13.42 -2.90 29.51
CA LYS A 450 12.29 -3.78 29.86
C LYS A 450 11.81 -4.63 28.71
N ALA A 451 11.89 -4.11 27.49
CA ALA A 451 11.55 -4.87 26.29
C ALA A 451 12.21 -4.26 25.05
N ILE A 452 12.49 -5.10 24.07
CA ILE A 452 12.90 -4.68 22.73
C ILE A 452 11.95 -5.33 21.73
N TYR A 453 11.40 -4.53 20.84
CA TYR A 453 10.57 -4.99 19.74
C TYR A 453 11.26 -4.72 18.41
N LYS A 454 11.23 -5.69 17.50
CA LYS A 454 11.57 -5.49 16.10
C LYS A 454 10.39 -4.80 15.44
N ILE A 455 10.63 -3.65 14.81
CA ILE A 455 9.62 -2.97 14.02
C ILE A 455 9.57 -3.61 12.65
N VAL A 456 8.38 -4.09 12.28
CA VAL A 456 8.07 -4.62 10.97
C VAL A 456 7.33 -3.54 10.21
N VAL A 457 7.93 -3.05 9.14
CA VAL A 457 7.39 -1.98 8.30
C VAL A 457 6.76 -2.55 7.04
N THR A 458 5.77 -1.84 6.50
CA THR A 458 5.09 -2.23 5.26
C THR A 458 6.01 -2.10 4.04
N ASN A 459 5.61 -2.70 2.92
CA ASN A 459 6.27 -2.48 1.64
C ASN A 459 6.19 -1.01 1.17
N ALA A 460 5.16 -0.27 1.59
CA ALA A 460 5.03 1.16 1.29
C ALA A 460 6.18 1.98 1.90
N ILE A 461 6.70 1.56 3.07
CA ILE A 461 7.88 2.17 3.69
C ILE A 461 9.18 1.58 3.11
N MET A 462 9.23 0.24 2.95
CA MET A 462 10.44 -0.44 2.51
C MET A 462 10.84 -0.18 1.06
N GLY A 463 9.87 -0.02 0.15
CA GLY A 463 10.12 0.21 -1.27
C GLY A 463 10.92 1.49 -1.52
N PRO A 464 10.39 2.68 -1.15
CA PRO A 464 11.08 3.95 -1.31
C PRO A 464 12.44 3.99 -0.59
N TYR A 465 12.52 3.39 0.61
CA TYR A 465 13.78 3.25 1.34
C TYR A 465 14.83 2.46 0.54
N GLN A 466 14.44 1.32 -0.05
CA GLN A 466 15.32 0.46 -0.82
C GLN A 466 15.74 1.11 -2.13
N GLU A 467 14.83 1.84 -2.80
CA GLU A 467 15.14 2.62 -3.99
C GLU A 467 16.16 3.73 -3.68
N TYR A 468 15.96 4.47 -2.59
CA TYR A 468 16.91 5.49 -2.18
C TYR A 468 18.27 4.88 -1.79
N LEU A 469 18.27 3.77 -1.05
CA LEU A 469 19.48 2.99 -0.72
C LEU A 469 20.27 2.58 -1.96
N GLU A 470 19.57 2.07 -2.98
CA GLU A 470 20.19 1.69 -4.26
C GLU A 470 20.74 2.90 -5.01
N SER A 471 20.04 4.04 -4.99
CA SER A 471 20.53 5.26 -5.64
C SER A 471 21.82 5.79 -5.01
N VAL A 472 21.87 5.82 -3.67
CA VAL A 472 23.05 6.26 -2.90
C VAL A 472 24.20 5.28 -3.08
N GLU A 473 23.93 3.97 -3.06
CA GLU A 473 24.97 2.97 -3.34
C GLU A 473 25.52 3.08 -4.77
N ALA A 474 24.65 3.31 -5.76
CA ALA A 474 25.09 3.48 -7.14
C ALA A 474 25.95 4.74 -7.33
N GLN A 475 25.66 5.79 -6.57
CA GLN A 475 26.39 7.05 -6.63
C GLN A 475 27.78 6.97 -5.98
N TRP A 476 27.90 6.27 -4.85
CA TRP A 476 29.12 6.32 -4.02
C TRP A 476 29.89 5.00 -3.90
N GLY A 477 29.25 3.86 -4.19
CA GLY A 477 29.88 2.54 -4.16
C GLY A 477 30.42 2.13 -2.78
N PHE A 478 29.66 2.38 -1.71
CA PHE A 478 30.10 2.13 -0.33
C PHE A 478 30.48 0.66 -0.06
N VAL A 479 29.79 -0.31 -0.67
CA VAL A 479 30.14 -1.73 -0.52
C VAL A 479 31.54 -2.02 -1.05
N ALA A 480 31.92 -1.40 -2.17
CA ALA A 480 33.27 -1.53 -2.72
C ALA A 480 34.35 -0.90 -1.81
N GLN A 481 33.96 0.06 -0.97
CA GLN A 481 34.82 0.68 0.04
C GLN A 481 34.84 -0.09 1.38
N GLY A 482 34.22 -1.27 1.44
CA GLY A 482 34.14 -2.08 2.67
C GLY A 482 33.15 -1.54 3.72
N LYS A 483 32.26 -0.61 3.32
CA LYS A 483 31.21 -0.06 4.19
C LYS A 483 29.87 -0.77 3.95
N PRO A 484 28.92 -0.68 4.89
CA PRO A 484 27.54 -1.08 4.64
C PRO A 484 26.98 -0.36 3.40
N ARG A 485 26.04 -1.01 2.72
CA ARG A 485 25.35 -0.42 1.56
C ARG A 485 24.75 0.93 1.93
N GLY A 486 24.91 1.93 1.06
CA GLY A 486 24.44 3.31 1.31
C GLY A 486 25.01 3.98 2.55
N ASN A 487 26.08 3.43 3.14
CA ASN A 487 26.58 3.83 4.45
C ASN A 487 25.47 3.80 5.52
N GLU A 488 24.64 2.74 5.51
CA GLU A 488 23.57 2.55 6.49
C GLU A 488 24.12 2.50 7.93
N ASN A 489 23.57 3.33 8.81
CA ASN A 489 23.94 3.39 10.22
C ASN A 489 22.70 3.29 11.11
N ARG A 490 22.87 2.70 12.30
CA ARG A 490 21.81 2.72 13.32
C ARG A 490 21.89 4.00 14.16
N ARG A 491 20.75 4.67 14.34
CA ARG A 491 20.66 5.93 15.11
C ARG A 491 19.40 6.00 15.97
N TRP A 492 19.54 6.60 17.14
CA TRP A 492 18.48 6.81 18.12
C TRP A 492 17.59 7.99 17.72
N HIS A 493 16.31 7.89 18.06
CA HIS A 493 15.35 8.98 17.98
C HIS A 493 14.36 8.89 19.14
N GLY A 494 14.16 10.01 19.85
CA GLY A 494 13.14 10.15 20.87
C GLY A 494 11.95 10.94 20.34
N THR A 495 10.76 10.56 20.77
CA THR A 495 9.51 11.16 20.29
C THR A 495 8.42 11.08 21.35
N ARG A 496 7.29 11.74 21.09
CA ARG A 496 6.11 11.73 21.96
C ARG A 496 5.33 10.42 21.80
N ARG A 497 4.98 9.81 22.93
CA ARG A 497 4.13 8.63 23.03
C ARG A 497 2.88 8.99 23.82
N LYS A 498 1.72 9.01 23.16
CA LYS A 498 0.43 9.36 23.80
C LYS A 498 -0.30 8.16 24.39
N CYS A 499 0.01 6.96 23.91
CA CYS A 499 -0.52 5.70 24.42
C CYS A 499 0.52 4.96 25.30
N THR A 500 0.26 3.70 25.62
CA THR A 500 1.14 2.81 26.41
C THR A 500 1.82 1.75 25.54
N LEU A 501 2.03 2.01 24.24
CA LEU A 501 2.66 1.06 23.33
C LEU A 501 4.02 0.59 23.88
N GLY A 502 4.17 -0.73 24.01
CA GLY A 502 5.36 -1.40 24.53
C GLY A 502 5.25 -1.85 25.99
N ASP A 503 4.27 -1.33 26.74
CA ASP A 503 3.98 -1.71 28.12
C ASP A 503 3.36 -3.13 28.17
N PRO A 504 3.32 -3.81 29.34
CA PRO A 504 2.80 -5.17 29.42
C PRO A 504 1.35 -5.24 28.92
N GLY A 505 1.09 -6.14 27.97
CA GLY A 505 -0.22 -6.29 27.33
C GLY A 505 -0.56 -5.25 26.26
N ASN A 506 0.30 -4.26 26.01
CA ASN A 506 0.04 -3.16 25.07
C ASN A 506 1.02 -3.19 23.88
N GLU A 507 0.79 -4.12 22.94
CA GLU A 507 1.66 -4.29 21.76
C GLU A 507 1.03 -3.78 20.45
N ALA A 508 -0.23 -3.33 20.49
CA ALA A 508 -0.94 -2.80 19.32
C ALA A 508 -0.70 -1.30 19.15
N LEU A 509 -0.41 -0.87 17.91
CA LEU A 509 -0.31 0.54 17.57
C LEU A 509 -1.68 1.23 17.74
N CYS A 510 -1.73 2.37 18.42
CA CYS A 510 -2.94 3.18 18.46
C CYS A 510 -3.16 3.93 17.15
N ALA A 511 -4.41 4.32 16.88
CA ALA A 511 -4.79 5.12 15.71
C ALA A 511 -4.69 6.64 15.94
N ASP A 512 -4.32 7.09 17.15
CA ASP A 512 -4.30 8.51 17.50
C ASP A 512 -3.21 9.27 16.71
N PRO A 513 -3.59 10.26 15.87
CA PRO A 513 -2.63 11.04 15.07
C PRO A 513 -1.72 11.92 15.94
N GLY A 514 -2.11 12.20 17.19
CA GLY A 514 -1.28 12.87 18.18
C GLY A 514 -0.23 11.96 18.84
N CYS A 515 -0.26 10.65 18.58
CA CYS A 515 0.76 9.72 19.05
C CYS A 515 1.90 9.60 18.03
N SER A 516 2.90 10.50 18.13
CA SER A 516 4.04 10.54 17.20
C SER A 516 4.77 9.19 17.10
N LEU A 517 4.93 8.47 18.21
CA LEU A 517 5.53 7.13 18.20
C LEU A 517 4.77 6.16 17.28
N CYS A 518 3.45 6.03 17.45
CA CYS A 518 2.66 5.10 16.65
C CYS A 518 2.60 5.55 15.18
N CYS A 519 2.55 6.86 14.91
CA CYS A 519 2.60 7.39 13.56
C CYS A 519 3.93 7.05 12.87
N ILE A 520 5.07 7.27 13.53
CA ILE A 520 6.38 6.92 12.99
C ILE A 520 6.47 5.42 12.70
N ILE A 521 5.96 4.56 13.58
CA ILE A 521 6.00 3.10 13.34
C ILE A 521 5.09 2.70 12.16
N ARG A 522 3.92 3.31 12.03
CA ARG A 522 2.92 2.98 10.99
C ARG A 522 3.28 3.53 9.61
N GLU A 523 3.82 4.75 9.56
CA GLU A 523 3.97 5.55 8.34
C GLU A 523 5.43 5.95 8.05
N SER A 524 6.38 5.57 8.91
CA SER A 524 7.77 6.08 8.92
C SER A 524 7.86 7.58 9.27
N PHE A 525 9.06 8.13 9.12
CA PHE A 525 9.34 9.54 9.37
C PHE A 525 8.85 10.41 8.22
N ASP A 526 8.32 11.59 8.56
CA ASP A 526 7.94 12.61 7.59
C ASP A 526 8.44 13.99 8.02
N ILE A 527 9.25 14.62 7.17
CA ILE A 527 9.84 15.95 7.37
C ILE A 527 8.78 17.03 7.56
N LYS A 528 7.53 16.83 7.12
CA LYS A 528 6.44 17.77 7.40
C LYS A 528 6.18 17.95 8.89
N TYR A 529 6.52 16.95 9.72
CA TYR A 529 6.37 17.01 11.17
C TYR A 529 7.60 17.62 11.88
N TYR A 530 8.59 18.12 11.13
CA TYR A 530 9.68 18.92 11.69
C TYR A 530 9.12 20.10 12.51
N LYS A 531 9.72 20.34 13.68
CA LYS A 531 9.34 21.34 14.68
C LYS A 531 8.02 21.15 15.44
N MET A 532 7.31 20.02 15.30
CA MET A 532 6.10 19.81 16.11
C MET A 532 6.37 19.60 17.61
N ALA A 533 7.57 19.11 17.97
CA ALA A 533 7.98 18.90 19.35
C ALA A 533 8.96 19.96 19.89
N THR A 534 9.74 20.58 19.00
CA THR A 534 10.69 21.66 19.31
C THR A 534 10.51 22.82 18.36
N SER A 535 10.50 24.07 18.82
CA SER A 535 10.35 25.25 17.94
C SER A 535 11.56 25.50 17.02
N TRP A 536 12.64 24.72 17.19
CA TRP A 536 13.95 24.96 16.59
C TRP A 536 14.75 23.67 16.33
N GLY A 537 15.69 23.75 15.37
CA GLY A 537 16.64 22.68 15.02
C GLY A 537 17.91 23.29 14.40
N ARG A 538 19.09 22.81 14.85
CA ARG A 538 20.41 23.39 14.56
C ARG A 538 20.80 23.39 13.08
N PHE A 539 20.25 22.47 12.30
CA PHE A 539 20.58 22.24 10.89
C PHE A 539 19.33 22.33 10.01
N GLY A 540 18.38 23.20 10.38
CA GLY A 540 17.17 23.50 9.64
C GLY A 540 16.22 22.30 9.46
N ARG A 541 15.40 22.30 8.39
CA ARG A 541 14.23 21.41 8.22
C ARG A 541 14.64 20.00 7.78
N GLY A 542 14.87 19.12 8.75
CA GLY A 542 15.21 17.71 8.51
C GLY A 542 14.78 16.78 9.64
N ILE A 543 15.11 15.50 9.50
CA ILE A 543 14.88 14.45 10.51
C ILE A 543 16.16 14.25 11.32
N TYR A 544 16.07 14.50 12.63
CA TYR A 544 17.21 14.49 13.54
C TYR A 544 17.32 13.15 14.26
N THR A 545 18.53 12.61 14.27
CA THR A 545 18.88 11.39 15.00
C THR A 545 20.25 11.53 15.65
N SER A 546 20.60 10.66 16.60
CA SER A 546 21.92 10.69 17.25
C SER A 546 22.48 9.28 17.45
N SER A 547 23.80 9.16 17.55
CA SER A 547 24.45 7.95 18.05
C SER A 547 24.34 7.82 19.57
N THR A 548 23.94 8.88 20.28
CA THR A 548 23.85 8.96 21.75
C THR A 548 22.41 8.72 22.23
N SER A 549 22.14 7.61 22.93
CA SER A 549 20.79 7.24 23.39
C SER A 549 20.26 8.19 24.48
N SER A 550 21.11 8.59 25.43
CA SER A 550 20.73 9.52 26.49
C SER A 550 20.34 10.91 25.97
N LYS A 551 20.95 11.37 24.87
CA LYS A 551 20.54 12.61 24.18
C LYS A 551 19.12 12.49 23.63
N CYS A 552 18.83 11.38 22.95
CA CYS A 552 17.49 11.15 22.41
C CYS A 552 16.44 10.92 23.50
N ASN A 553 16.84 10.44 24.69
CA ASN A 553 15.94 10.28 25.83
C ASN A 553 15.29 11.61 26.26
N ASP A 554 15.96 12.75 26.08
CA ASP A 554 15.41 14.08 26.41
C ASP A 554 14.19 14.42 25.54
N TYR A 555 14.06 13.79 24.37
CA TYR A 555 12.93 13.96 23.45
C TYR A 555 11.87 12.86 23.60
N SER A 556 12.11 11.85 24.44
CA SER A 556 11.15 10.80 24.76
C SER A 556 10.19 11.27 25.84
N MET A 557 8.91 11.38 25.51
CA MET A 557 7.88 11.94 26.40
C MET A 557 6.59 11.11 26.37
N ASN A 558 6.03 10.78 27.54
CA ASN A 558 4.68 10.22 27.66
C ASN A 558 3.66 11.37 27.74
N MET A 559 2.75 11.46 26.77
CA MET A 559 1.76 12.53 26.67
C MET A 559 0.41 12.01 27.17
N GLY A 560 0.12 12.17 28.47
CA GLY A 560 -1.19 11.86 29.05
C GLY A 560 -1.47 10.39 29.41
N ALA A 561 -0.53 9.48 29.16
CA ALA A 561 -0.57 8.11 29.69
C ALA A 561 0.33 8.01 30.93
N GLU A 562 -0.22 7.58 32.06
CA GLU A 562 0.57 7.22 33.25
C GLU A 562 1.30 5.90 32.98
N SER A 563 2.53 6.01 32.47
CA SER A 563 3.42 4.88 32.27
C SER A 563 4.75 5.14 32.97
N GLU A 564 5.16 4.18 33.79
CA GLU A 564 6.47 4.15 34.43
C GLU A 564 7.60 3.90 33.41
N TRP A 565 7.26 3.49 32.19
CA TRP A 565 8.23 3.17 31.14
C TRP A 565 8.32 4.27 30.08
N LYS A 566 9.51 4.44 29.51
CA LYS A 566 9.79 5.32 28.38
C LYS A 566 10.16 4.50 27.14
N THR A 567 10.11 5.15 25.98
CA THR A 567 10.43 4.50 24.70
C THR A 567 11.42 5.28 23.86
N LEU A 568 12.33 4.57 23.19
CA LEU A 568 13.20 5.11 22.15
C LEU A 568 13.16 4.26 20.89
N LEU A 569 13.23 4.92 19.73
CA LEU A 569 13.36 4.26 18.44
C LEU A 569 14.83 4.11 18.09
N LEU A 570 15.23 2.90 17.68
CA LEU A 570 16.48 2.66 16.98
C LEU A 570 16.19 2.49 15.49
N ASN A 571 16.68 3.40 14.69
CA ASN A 571 16.36 3.54 13.27
C ASN A 571 17.51 3.06 12.41
N THR A 572 17.23 2.61 11.19
CA THR A 572 18.26 2.44 10.15
C THR A 572 18.24 3.66 9.25
N VAL A 573 19.36 4.36 9.16
CA VAL A 573 19.49 5.61 8.41
C VAL A 573 20.52 5.45 7.30
N ILE A 574 20.15 5.79 6.08
CA ILE A 574 21.03 5.88 4.92
C ILE A 574 21.78 7.20 5.05
N VAL A 575 23.01 7.13 5.57
CA VAL A 575 23.84 8.34 5.76
C VAL A 575 24.35 8.86 4.43
N GLY A 576 24.61 7.97 3.47
CA GLY A 576 25.27 8.33 2.22
C GLY A 576 26.59 9.04 2.46
N ASN A 577 26.90 10.03 1.60
CA ASN A 577 28.02 10.92 1.79
C ASN A 577 27.63 12.07 2.73
N GLY A 578 27.97 11.96 4.02
CA GLY A 578 27.60 12.94 5.03
C GLY A 578 28.54 14.15 5.09
N LYS A 579 28.00 15.37 5.07
CA LYS A 579 28.74 16.61 5.29
C LYS A 579 28.97 16.82 6.77
N LYS A 580 30.23 16.86 7.19
CA LYS A 580 30.60 17.21 8.57
C LYS A 580 30.39 18.70 8.82
N LEU A 581 29.70 19.04 9.89
CA LEU A 581 29.54 20.40 10.42
C LEU A 581 29.83 20.41 11.91
N ILE A 582 30.37 21.53 12.41
CA ILE A 582 30.71 21.73 13.83
C ILE A 582 29.98 22.94 14.45
N ASN A 583 29.36 23.76 13.60
CA ASN A 583 28.60 24.95 13.96
C ASN A 583 27.18 24.82 13.39
N ASP A 584 26.22 25.46 14.05
CA ASP A 584 24.82 25.47 13.62
C ASP A 584 24.66 26.14 12.25
N ASP A 585 23.71 25.64 11.46
CA ASP A 585 23.24 26.26 10.23
C ASP A 585 21.73 26.04 10.10
N ILE A 586 20.99 26.95 10.74
CA ILE A 586 19.53 26.87 10.84
C ILE A 586 18.82 27.11 9.48
N SER A 587 19.56 27.58 8.47
CA SER A 587 19.03 27.92 7.14
C SER A 587 18.86 26.69 6.23
N LEU A 588 19.45 25.56 6.60
CA LEU A 588 19.45 24.35 5.77
C LEU A 588 18.05 23.79 5.54
N THR A 589 17.69 23.62 4.27
CA THR A 589 16.49 22.88 3.84
C THR A 589 16.85 21.55 3.18
N GLY A 590 18.14 21.24 3.09
CA GLY A 590 18.71 20.06 2.44
C GLY A 590 20.22 19.98 2.72
N PRO A 591 20.87 18.83 2.44
CA PRO A 591 22.32 18.76 2.48
C PRO A 591 22.92 19.63 1.34
N PRO A 592 24.14 20.19 1.51
CA PRO A 592 24.84 20.89 0.44
C PRO A 592 25.07 19.98 -0.79
N PRO A 593 25.26 20.56 -2.00
CA PRO A 593 25.54 19.78 -3.20
C PRO A 593 26.71 18.80 -3.01
N GLY A 594 26.50 17.56 -3.43
CA GLY A 594 27.48 16.47 -3.27
C GLY A 594 27.39 15.70 -1.95
N PHE A 595 26.42 16.02 -1.08
CA PHE A 595 26.19 15.30 0.17
C PHE A 595 24.73 14.81 0.28
N ASP A 596 24.53 13.76 1.08
CA ASP A 596 23.22 13.14 1.33
C ASP A 596 22.65 13.48 2.71
N SER A 597 23.51 13.84 3.65
CA SER A 597 23.16 14.13 5.04
C SER A 597 24.09 15.15 5.68
N ILE A 598 23.72 15.65 6.86
CA ILE A 598 24.61 16.41 7.76
C ILE A 598 25.06 15.50 8.91
N LEU A 599 26.36 15.53 9.22
CA LEU A 599 27.01 14.90 10.36
C LEU A 599 27.53 16.00 11.29
N ALA A 600 26.78 16.31 12.33
CA ALA A 600 27.15 17.29 13.32
C ALA A 600 28.12 16.65 14.33
N GLU A 601 29.37 17.12 14.38
CA GLU A 601 30.43 16.55 15.21
C GLU A 601 30.75 17.46 16.41
N VAL A 602 30.93 16.84 17.58
CA VAL A 602 31.38 17.54 18.78
C VAL A 602 32.88 17.79 18.67
N VAL A 603 33.28 19.06 18.77
CA VAL A 603 34.69 19.47 18.83
C VAL A 603 34.90 20.40 20.03
N PRO A 604 36.11 20.45 20.63
CA PRO A 604 36.42 21.41 21.66
C PRO A 604 36.15 22.85 21.19
N GLY A 605 35.35 23.61 21.95
CA GLY A 605 34.94 24.97 21.58
C GLY A 605 33.84 25.06 20.51
N GLY A 606 33.29 23.94 20.05
CA GLY A 606 32.16 23.91 19.10
C GLY A 606 30.79 24.09 19.77
N ALA A 607 29.76 24.28 18.96
CA ALA A 607 28.40 24.61 19.46
C ALA A 607 27.61 23.40 19.99
N LEU A 608 28.13 22.18 19.85
CA LEU A 608 27.40 20.92 20.03
C LEU A 608 27.91 20.15 21.25
N ASN A 609 26.99 19.76 22.13
CA ASN A 609 27.30 18.89 23.28
C ASN A 609 27.29 17.39 22.91
N TYR A 610 26.56 17.02 21.86
CA TYR A 610 26.42 15.64 21.39
C TYR A 610 26.22 15.61 19.87
N ASP A 611 26.57 14.49 19.23
CA ASP A 611 26.44 14.31 17.79
C ASP A 611 24.99 14.36 17.29
N GLU A 612 24.83 14.79 16.04
CA GLU A 612 23.57 14.71 15.29
C GLU A 612 23.83 14.20 13.87
N LEU A 613 22.95 13.31 13.42
CA LEU A 613 22.80 12.97 12.02
C LEU A 613 21.44 13.53 11.56
N VAL A 614 21.47 14.38 10.53
CA VAL A 614 20.28 14.97 9.94
C VAL A 614 20.14 14.53 8.48
N VAL A 615 18.96 13.99 8.15
CA VAL A 615 18.58 13.63 6.78
C VAL A 615 17.41 14.47 6.31
N TYR A 616 17.35 14.75 5.01
CA TYR A 616 16.40 15.68 4.40
C TYR A 616 15.51 15.01 3.34
N LYS A 617 15.42 13.68 3.40
CA LYS A 617 14.48 12.86 2.62
C LYS A 617 13.80 11.88 3.56
N ASN A 618 12.49 11.69 3.42
CA ASN A 618 11.72 10.77 4.25
C ASN A 618 12.22 9.32 4.07
N GLU A 619 12.62 8.98 2.85
CA GLU A 619 13.10 7.66 2.44
C GLU A 619 14.52 7.34 2.94
N ALA A 620 15.23 8.32 3.52
CA ALA A 620 16.57 8.13 4.07
C ALA A 620 16.60 7.40 5.41
N ILE A 621 15.44 7.20 6.04
CA ILE A 621 15.34 6.64 7.39
C ILE A 621 14.12 5.73 7.51
N ARG A 622 14.26 4.66 8.29
CA ARG A 622 13.14 3.83 8.72
C ARG A 622 13.27 3.40 10.18
N PRO A 623 12.16 3.27 10.92
CA PRO A 623 12.19 2.71 12.26
C PRO A 623 12.54 1.21 12.21
N SER A 624 13.45 0.78 13.08
CA SER A 624 14.00 -0.57 13.04
C SER A 624 13.72 -1.36 14.32
N TYR A 625 13.84 -0.74 15.49
CA TYR A 625 13.46 -1.32 16.78
C TYR A 625 12.80 -0.28 17.67
N LEU A 626 11.90 -0.75 18.54
CA LEU A 626 11.37 -0.01 19.67
C LEU A 626 12.02 -0.55 20.94
N VAL A 627 12.68 0.31 21.70
CA VAL A 627 13.26 -0.03 23.00
C VAL A 627 12.41 0.59 24.09
N VAL A 628 11.92 -0.24 25.00
CA VAL A 628 11.14 0.14 26.18
C VAL A 628 12.02 -0.01 27.41
N TYR A 629 12.09 1.02 28.24
CA TYR A 629 12.99 1.07 29.39
C TYR A 629 12.36 1.81 30.57
N SER A 630 12.88 1.59 31.77
CA SER A 630 12.38 2.26 32.98
C SER A 630 12.49 3.79 32.87
N GLY A 631 11.41 4.50 33.17
CA GLY A 631 11.47 5.93 33.49
C GLY A 631 12.27 6.14 34.77
N ALA A 632 12.86 7.33 34.95
CA ALA A 632 13.54 7.65 36.19
C ALA A 632 12.55 7.52 37.37
N PRO A 633 12.97 6.98 38.53
CA PRO A 633 12.14 7.00 39.72
C PRO A 633 11.80 8.47 40.03
N THR A 634 10.52 8.80 40.09
CA THR A 634 10.08 10.08 40.63
C THR A 634 10.57 10.12 42.08
N PRO A 635 11.38 11.11 42.51
CA PRO A 635 11.59 11.29 43.94
C PRO A 635 10.21 11.54 44.56
N GLU A 636 9.81 10.69 45.50
CA GLU A 636 8.57 10.85 46.25
C GLU A 636 8.59 12.21 46.94
N CYS A 637 7.80 13.15 46.42
CA CYS A 637 7.48 14.37 47.16
C CYS A 637 6.52 13.96 48.28
N PRO A 638 6.80 14.27 49.57
CA PRO A 638 5.93 13.85 50.67
C PRO A 638 4.53 14.42 50.45
N ARG A 639 3.54 13.53 50.31
CA ARG A 639 2.13 13.90 50.17
C ARG A 639 1.72 14.73 51.40
N ALA A 640 1.54 16.03 51.21
CA ALA A 640 0.80 16.86 52.16
C ALA A 640 -0.65 16.35 52.20
N ARG A 641 -1.05 15.84 53.36
CA ARG A 641 -2.44 15.53 53.66
C ARG A 641 -3.23 16.83 53.57
N LEU A 642 -4.30 16.82 52.78
CA LEU A 642 -5.32 17.86 52.81
C LEU A 642 -5.94 17.88 54.21
N GLY A 643 -5.57 18.90 54.98
CA GLY A 643 -6.34 19.38 56.13
C GLY A 643 -7.07 20.65 55.71
N GLU A 644 -8.31 20.77 56.13
CA GLU A 644 -9.20 21.93 55.97
C GLU A 644 -8.66 23.22 56.62
N PRO A 645 -9.24 24.39 56.32
CA PRO A 645 -8.54 25.67 56.33
C PRO A 645 -8.58 26.35 57.69
N GLU A 646 -7.46 26.94 58.11
CA GLU A 646 -7.49 28.02 59.10
C GLU A 646 -6.68 29.24 58.66
N SER A 647 -7.36 30.36 58.89
CA SER A 647 -7.00 31.76 58.80
C SER A 647 -5.53 32.15 59.04
N SER A 648 -5.15 33.21 58.32
CA SER A 648 -4.61 34.47 58.86
C SER A 648 -3.28 34.93 58.26
N LEU A 649 -3.37 36.15 57.70
CA LEU A 649 -2.45 37.27 57.84
C LEU A 649 -1.06 37.25 57.18
N SER A 650 -0.90 38.33 56.41
CA SER A 650 0.28 39.17 56.25
C SER A 650 1.51 38.58 55.56
N GLY A 651 1.70 39.00 54.32
CA GLY A 651 2.51 40.20 54.12
C GLY A 651 3.95 39.98 53.64
N VAL A 652 4.31 40.93 52.79
CA VAL A 652 5.67 41.43 52.50
C VAL A 652 6.34 40.84 51.26
N CYS A 653 6.34 41.71 50.25
CA CYS A 653 7.27 41.82 49.14
C CYS A 653 8.72 41.55 49.52
N LEU A 654 9.51 41.00 48.61
CA LEU A 654 10.56 41.77 47.93
C LEU A 654 11.23 40.93 46.84
N GLU A 655 11.59 41.67 45.80
CA GLU A 655 12.58 41.38 44.77
C GLU A 655 13.83 40.69 45.36
N ILE A 656 14.59 39.90 44.62
CA ILE A 656 15.70 40.40 43.79
C ILE A 656 16.21 39.24 42.92
N THR A 657 16.56 39.64 41.70
CA THR A 657 17.38 38.98 40.68
C THR A 657 18.52 38.08 41.19
N GLU A 658 18.72 36.94 40.54
CA GLU A 658 19.78 36.72 39.53
C GLU A 658 19.43 35.51 38.64
#